data_AF-A0A2I7N7S5-F1
#
_entry.id   AF-A0A2I7N7S5-F1
#
_cell.length_a   1.000
_cell.length_b   1.000
_cell.length_c   1.000
_cell.angle_alpha   90.00
_cell.angle_beta   90.00
_cell.angle_gamma   90.00
#
_symmetry.space_group_name_H-M   'P 1'
#
loop_
_entity.id
_entity.type
_entity.pdbx_description
1 polymer ?
#
loop_
_entity_poly.entity_id
_entity_poly.type
_entity_poly.pdbx_seq_one_letter_code
_entity_poly.pdbx_strand_id
1 'polypeptide(L)'
;MKPVKIRVFELSKLILLIRNNTLLVTLCVLTGMVLGTIFWLTSPPIYQITSSIQVDNSDTNANYQVADKVLDDNQPIFTNNAPVSEKSMVYLTLPYILDPVIDSLHLDIEVQPKLFPVVGKYMFYKHLREKKPGLESSPFWVNRNSGYSWGGERLEIPLFSVPENMFEKPYTIKVLDSKHYLLLNKQTIVLTGVVGELASSQDGNLRIRVDEIKAHPGTIFSLKKRDVINVEKSLTQRLKINEVVKTKKDTGNSTTGIIEIDLAGPDPSLAKEIVAELINTLIEKSRTSKLAKINATLNFINNELPNAKEKLAKSEKTLSLFKEKNHLTVLDEQETSLLKNISDLDQQITNNKVTLAALQGEYGPKHPVIKSLLSQQTDLSAKKQMLTTELTKFPAKEVVLIKLKADLELNQQLVAKLESKQQELLLTASGQISPITILDYPDIPELPESSHGKMIILISAILGFIVSVFIILGVWMSRKNPDPFIMEERFEIPVFAIIRYVKYKNKIKGLTFKEQLKLDSVHSVQANRDFKILTAGILASRKNSRIFQFFSTWAGQGSTFIAFNCAFFLSKQQQKVLLITVGTEDNFFTNKNGKDEEYLINSNLHTIWLNYNDNAFEIKTKIQQIIDASESYDIVLIDLPNIYLDAVLATSLFFSDYRFLITSPYQGVRALTMSIRLLKVNNIEITAAIFNYTKKLIIHDIYSKVL
;
A
#
# COMPACT_ATOMS: atom_id res chain seq x y z
N MET A 1 2.48 -28.74 33.53
CA MET A 1 2.41 -28.60 32.06
C MET A 1 3.83 -28.66 31.51
N LYS A 2 4.21 -29.71 30.78
CA LYS A 2 5.53 -29.76 30.12
C LYS A 2 5.53 -28.79 28.92
N PRO A 3 6.62 -28.03 28.68
CA PRO A 3 6.66 -27.05 27.61
C PRO A 3 6.60 -27.76 26.26
N VAL A 4 5.66 -27.32 25.42
CA VAL A 4 5.56 -27.71 24.01
C VAL A 4 6.83 -27.24 23.32
N LYS A 5 7.75 -28.16 23.01
CA LYS A 5 8.89 -27.87 22.15
C LYS A 5 8.36 -27.47 20.78
N ILE A 6 8.43 -26.18 20.47
CA ILE A 6 8.16 -25.65 19.13
C ILE A 6 9.25 -26.24 18.23
N ARG A 7 8.89 -27.24 17.40
CA ARG A 7 9.80 -27.75 16.37
C ARG A 7 10.12 -26.59 15.43
N VAL A 8 11.37 -26.15 15.42
CA VAL A 8 11.89 -25.18 14.45
C VAL A 8 11.60 -25.73 13.06
N PHE A 9 10.82 -25.00 12.28
CA PHE A 9 10.45 -25.42 10.93
C PHE A 9 11.64 -25.14 10.01
N GLU A 10 12.32 -26.20 9.56
CA GLU A 10 13.46 -26.07 8.66
C GLU A 10 13.01 -25.53 7.30
N LEU A 11 13.74 -24.54 6.78
CA LEU A 11 13.47 -23.90 5.48
C LEU A 11 13.42 -24.93 4.33
N SER A 12 14.22 -25.99 4.42
CA SER A 12 14.25 -27.11 3.47
C SER A 12 12.92 -27.85 3.36
N LYS A 13 12.18 -27.99 4.48
CA LYS A 13 10.85 -28.61 4.52
C LYS A 13 9.81 -27.73 3.84
N LEU A 14 9.90 -26.40 3.97
CA LEU A 14 9.03 -25.46 3.27
C LEU A 14 9.16 -25.60 1.75
N ILE A 15 10.40 -25.62 1.27
CA ILE A 15 10.72 -25.69 -0.16
C ILE A 15 10.19 -26.99 -0.77
N LEU A 16 10.35 -28.12 -0.06
CA LEU A 16 9.79 -29.41 -0.48
C LEU A 16 8.25 -29.39 -0.52
N LEU A 17 7.61 -28.76 0.47
CA LEU A 17 6.17 -28.67 0.57
C LEU A 17 5.57 -27.82 -0.58
N ILE A 18 6.22 -26.71 -0.91
CA ILE A 18 5.88 -25.85 -2.05
C ILE A 18 6.07 -26.62 -3.36
N ARG A 19 7.20 -27.32 -3.53
CA ARG A 19 7.49 -28.13 -4.72
C ARG A 19 6.45 -29.24 -4.95
N ASN A 20 5.92 -29.82 -3.87
CA ASN A 20 4.91 -30.87 -3.98
C ASN A 20 3.51 -30.34 -4.32
N ASN A 21 3.27 -29.04 -4.15
CA ASN A 21 1.98 -28.38 -4.37
C ASN A 21 2.04 -27.28 -5.43
N THR A 22 2.92 -27.43 -6.44
CA THR A 22 3.14 -26.40 -7.48
C THR A 22 1.87 -25.97 -8.21
N LEU A 23 0.93 -26.89 -8.45
CA LEU A 23 -0.35 -26.58 -9.11
C LEU A 23 -1.21 -25.60 -8.30
N LEU A 24 -1.22 -25.72 -6.97
CA LEU A 24 -1.96 -24.80 -6.10
C LEU A 24 -1.31 -23.42 -6.14
N VAL A 25 0.03 -23.38 -6.07
CA VAL A 25 0.79 -22.13 -6.15
C VAL A 25 0.55 -21.43 -7.48
N THR A 26 0.64 -22.14 -8.61
CA THR A 26 0.40 -21.55 -9.93
C THR A 26 -1.04 -21.04 -10.06
N LEU A 27 -2.03 -21.77 -9.57
CA LEU A 27 -3.42 -21.34 -9.57
C LEU A 27 -3.63 -20.05 -8.75
N CYS A 28 -3.07 -19.96 -7.54
CA CYS A 28 -3.15 -18.77 -6.68
C CYS A 28 -2.43 -17.56 -7.30
N VAL A 29 -1.27 -17.76 -7.92
CA VAL A 29 -0.55 -16.68 -8.61
C VAL A 29 -1.32 -16.19 -9.83
N LEU A 30 -1.86 -17.10 -10.65
CA LEU A 30 -2.59 -16.77 -11.86
C LEU A 30 -3.92 -16.06 -11.53
N THR A 31 -4.64 -16.52 -10.52
CA THR A 31 -5.84 -15.83 -10.01
C THR A 31 -5.50 -14.44 -9.46
N GLY A 32 -4.38 -14.29 -8.73
CA GLY A 32 -3.86 -13.00 -8.29
C GLY A 32 -3.58 -12.05 -9.46
N MET A 33 -2.91 -12.53 -10.51
CA MET A 33 -2.66 -11.74 -11.74
C MET A 33 -3.95 -11.34 -12.45
N VAL A 34 -4.94 -12.24 -12.55
CA VAL A 34 -6.25 -11.95 -13.16
C VAL A 34 -6.99 -10.88 -12.35
N LEU A 35 -7.01 -10.98 -11.02
CA LEU A 35 -7.62 -9.95 -10.18
C LEU A 35 -6.89 -8.61 -10.29
N GLY A 36 -5.55 -8.62 -10.33
CA GLY A 36 -4.73 -7.42 -10.51
C GLY A 36 -4.96 -6.74 -11.86
N THR A 37 -5.10 -7.52 -12.94
CA THR A 37 -5.43 -6.98 -14.28
C THR A 37 -6.82 -6.39 -14.33
N ILE A 38 -7.83 -7.07 -13.76
CA ILE A 38 -9.20 -6.53 -13.65
C ILE A 38 -9.19 -5.23 -12.84
N PHE A 39 -8.46 -5.17 -11.73
CA PHE A 39 -8.34 -3.96 -10.91
C PHE A 39 -7.69 -2.80 -11.68
N TRP A 40 -6.58 -3.05 -12.38
CA TRP A 40 -5.90 -2.04 -13.19
C TRP A 40 -6.79 -1.50 -14.33
N LEU A 41 -7.53 -2.38 -15.01
CA LEU A 41 -8.42 -2.01 -16.11
C LEU A 41 -9.68 -1.26 -15.65
N THR A 42 -10.11 -1.45 -14.41
CA THR A 42 -11.33 -0.82 -13.86
C THR A 42 -11.05 0.39 -12.98
N SER A 43 -9.77 0.72 -12.76
CA SER A 43 -9.35 1.91 -12.03
C SER A 43 -9.28 3.13 -12.96
N PRO A 44 -9.66 4.33 -12.49
CA PRO A 44 -9.58 5.54 -13.30
C PRO A 44 -8.11 5.83 -13.67
N PRO A 45 -7.83 6.18 -14.94
CA PRO A 45 -6.50 6.65 -15.33
C PRO A 45 -6.25 8.03 -14.71
N ILE A 46 -5.13 8.20 -14.02
CA ILE A 46 -4.73 9.50 -13.47
C ILE A 46 -3.75 10.16 -14.44
N TYR A 47 -4.10 11.36 -14.91
CA TYR A 47 -3.26 12.24 -15.72
C TYR A 47 -2.69 13.34 -14.85
N GLN A 48 -1.41 13.64 -15.02
CA GLN A 48 -0.75 14.78 -14.39
C GLN A 48 -0.65 15.90 -15.42
N ILE A 49 -1.25 17.04 -15.12
CA ILE A 49 -1.11 18.26 -15.91
C ILE A 49 -0.05 19.11 -15.26
N THR A 50 0.97 19.49 -16.02
CA THR A 50 2.09 20.31 -15.55
C THR A 50 2.08 21.62 -16.32
N SER A 51 2.42 22.71 -15.64
CA SER A 51 2.71 24.01 -16.26
C SER A 51 3.84 24.69 -15.51
N SER A 52 4.65 25.45 -16.26
CA SER A 52 5.82 26.13 -15.73
C SER A 52 5.68 27.63 -15.91
N ILE A 53 5.84 28.37 -14.82
CA ILE A 53 5.84 29.84 -14.81
C ILE A 53 7.14 30.36 -14.23
N GLN A 54 7.59 31.52 -14.69
CA GLN A 54 8.73 32.24 -14.15
C GLN A 54 8.25 33.49 -13.41
N VAL A 55 8.78 33.69 -12.21
CA VAL A 55 8.50 34.86 -11.37
C VAL A 55 9.69 35.80 -11.37
N ASP A 56 9.44 37.06 -11.70
CA ASP A 56 10.46 38.12 -11.69
C ASP A 56 10.83 38.52 -10.25
N ASN A 57 12.07 38.19 -9.85
CA ASN A 57 12.64 38.50 -8.54
C ASN A 57 13.43 39.83 -8.51
N SER A 58 13.13 40.79 -9.40
CA SER A 58 13.94 42.00 -9.60
C SER A 58 13.88 43.00 -8.44
N ASP A 59 12.81 42.99 -7.63
CA ASP A 59 12.56 44.03 -6.61
C ASP A 59 13.31 43.79 -5.27
N THR A 60 13.77 42.57 -4.99
CA THR A 60 14.39 42.18 -3.70
C THR A 60 15.91 42.31 -3.67
N ASN A 61 16.59 42.23 -4.82
CA ASN A 61 18.05 42.15 -4.88
C ASN A 61 18.77 43.51 -4.91
N ALA A 62 18.08 44.61 -5.21
CA ALA A 62 18.70 45.92 -5.40
C ALA A 62 18.95 46.72 -4.11
N ASN A 63 18.18 46.49 -3.04
CA ASN A 63 18.25 47.31 -1.82
C ASN A 63 19.07 46.69 -0.67
N TYR A 64 19.44 45.41 -0.76
CA TYR A 64 20.20 44.72 0.30
C TYR A 64 21.71 44.61 0.02
N GLN A 65 22.16 44.79 -1.22
CA GLN A 65 23.60 44.76 -1.56
C GLN A 65 24.37 46.02 -1.15
N VAL A 66 23.70 47.05 -0.64
CA VAL A 66 24.36 48.26 -0.11
C VAL A 66 24.95 48.01 1.28
N ALA A 67 24.54 46.94 1.99
CA ALA A 67 25.10 46.59 3.29
C ALA A 67 26.45 45.83 3.20
N ASP A 68 26.70 45.10 2.11
CA ASP A 68 27.87 44.21 1.98
C ASP A 68 29.12 44.86 1.36
N LYS A 69 29.04 46.11 0.86
CA LYS A 69 30.18 46.78 0.21
C LYS A 69 30.82 47.94 0.99
N VAL A 70 30.36 48.22 2.21
CA VAL A 70 30.84 49.38 3.00
C VAL A 70 31.38 49.00 4.39
N LEU A 71 31.49 47.71 4.73
CA LEU A 71 32.02 47.30 6.03
C LEU A 71 33.24 46.39 5.85
N ASP A 72 34.40 47.02 5.97
CA ASP A 72 35.67 46.37 6.30
C ASP A 72 35.57 45.73 7.70
N ASP A 73 36.34 44.67 7.90
CA ASP A 73 36.23 43.62 8.91
C ASP A 73 35.97 44.08 10.37
N ASN A 74 34.97 43.43 11.01
CA ASN A 74 34.84 43.08 12.44
C ASN A 74 33.49 43.43 13.10
N GLN A 75 32.42 42.70 12.75
CA GLN A 75 31.40 42.22 13.72
C GLN A 75 30.52 41.15 13.02
N PRO A 76 30.38 39.92 13.54
CA PRO A 76 29.49 38.91 12.97
C PRO A 76 28.14 38.96 13.69
N ILE A 77 27.14 39.66 13.15
CA ILE A 77 25.78 39.53 13.71
C ILE A 77 24.70 39.55 12.60
N PHE A 78 24.06 38.38 12.45
CA PHE A 78 22.87 38.05 11.66
C PHE A 78 22.98 37.88 10.14
N THR A 79 23.87 37.01 9.66
CA THR A 79 23.64 36.25 8.42
C THR A 79 23.03 34.88 8.78
N ASN A 80 21.77 34.88 9.20
CA ASN A 80 21.03 33.62 9.26
C ASN A 80 20.33 33.43 7.92
N ASN A 81 20.82 32.42 7.20
CA ASN A 81 20.34 31.91 5.93
C ASN A 81 18.82 31.90 5.79
N ALA A 82 18.32 32.78 4.93
CA ALA A 82 17.38 32.42 3.87
C ALA A 82 17.51 33.49 2.77
N PRO A 83 17.65 33.12 1.49
CA PRO A 83 17.38 34.08 0.42
C PRO A 83 15.94 34.55 0.62
N VAL A 84 15.73 35.82 0.93
CA VAL A 84 14.38 36.39 1.15
C VAL A 84 13.60 36.52 -0.18
N SER A 85 14.15 35.97 -1.27
CA SER A 85 13.46 35.70 -2.53
C SER A 85 12.73 34.34 -2.57
N GLU A 86 13.05 33.41 -1.66
CA GLU A 86 12.70 31.98 -1.75
C GLU A 86 11.46 31.56 -0.92
N LYS A 87 10.70 32.50 -0.34
CA LYS A 87 9.49 32.16 0.44
C LYS A 87 8.27 33.04 0.19
N SER A 88 8.42 34.15 -0.52
CA SER A 88 7.43 35.24 -0.60
C SER A 88 6.40 35.12 -1.73
N MET A 89 6.64 34.27 -2.73
CA MET A 89 5.57 33.70 -3.59
C MET A 89 5.31 32.21 -3.34
N VAL A 90 6.18 31.53 -2.58
CA VAL A 90 6.31 30.07 -2.50
C VAL A 90 5.19 29.37 -1.71
N TYR A 91 4.23 30.12 -1.17
CA TYR A 91 3.08 29.52 -0.51
C TYR A 91 1.82 30.40 -0.67
N LEU A 92 0.75 29.77 -1.14
CA LEU A 92 -0.49 29.71 -0.35
C LEU A 92 -1.16 31.07 -0.02
N THR A 93 -1.63 31.78 -1.03
CA THR A 93 -3.05 32.15 -0.94
C THR A 93 -3.86 31.12 -1.72
N LEU A 94 -3.58 29.84 -1.45
CA LEU A 94 -4.30 28.74 -2.06
C LEU A 94 -5.81 28.87 -1.83
N PRO A 95 -6.32 29.35 -0.68
CA PRO A 95 -7.74 29.72 -0.60
C PRO A 95 -8.12 30.87 -1.55
N TYR A 96 -7.46 32.03 -1.41
CA TYR A 96 -7.82 33.27 -2.12
C TYR A 96 -7.71 33.21 -3.65
N ILE A 97 -6.86 32.33 -4.19
CA ILE A 97 -6.70 32.13 -5.65
C ILE A 97 -7.56 30.94 -6.12
N LEU A 98 -7.83 29.95 -5.27
CA LEU A 98 -8.70 28.83 -5.64
C LEU A 98 -10.18 29.24 -5.64
N ASP A 99 -10.63 30.17 -4.79
CA ASP A 99 -12.06 30.56 -4.75
C ASP A 99 -12.56 31.04 -6.13
N PRO A 100 -11.91 32.01 -6.83
CA PRO A 100 -12.33 32.40 -8.18
C PRO A 100 -12.29 31.25 -9.19
N VAL A 101 -11.33 30.32 -9.05
CA VAL A 101 -11.20 29.16 -9.95
C VAL A 101 -12.34 28.16 -9.71
N ILE A 102 -12.71 27.92 -8.45
CA ILE A 102 -13.83 27.06 -8.06
C ILE A 102 -15.14 27.66 -8.60
N ASP A 103 -15.32 28.97 -8.47
CA ASP A 103 -16.52 29.66 -8.94
C ASP A 103 -16.60 29.71 -10.47
N SER A 104 -15.50 30.02 -11.16
CA SER A 104 -15.39 30.14 -12.63
C SER A 104 -15.66 28.79 -13.32
N LEU A 105 -15.09 27.71 -12.79
CA LEU A 105 -15.23 26.35 -13.35
C LEU A 105 -16.35 25.54 -12.69
N HIS A 106 -17.10 26.13 -11.76
CA HIS A 106 -18.17 25.48 -11.01
C HIS A 106 -17.74 24.13 -10.38
N LEU A 107 -16.53 24.08 -9.81
CA LEU A 107 -15.93 22.85 -9.24
C LEU A 107 -16.69 22.35 -7.99
N ASP A 108 -17.61 23.16 -7.48
CA ASP A 108 -18.53 22.82 -6.40
C ASP A 108 -19.75 22.02 -6.89
N ILE A 109 -19.93 21.82 -8.19
CA ILE A 109 -20.96 20.97 -8.80
C ILE A 109 -20.32 19.67 -9.28
N GLU A 110 -20.51 18.58 -8.53
CA GLU A 110 -20.01 17.26 -8.91
C GLU A 110 -21.08 16.47 -9.66
N VAL A 111 -20.80 16.12 -10.91
CA VAL A 111 -21.65 15.27 -11.76
C VAL A 111 -20.89 14.00 -12.12
N GLN A 112 -21.42 12.85 -11.73
CA GLN A 112 -20.84 11.55 -12.06
C GLN A 112 -21.87 10.62 -12.70
N PRO A 113 -21.59 10.04 -13.87
CA PRO A 113 -22.45 9.02 -14.46
C PRO A 113 -22.48 7.76 -13.60
N LYS A 114 -23.64 7.09 -13.53
CA LYS A 114 -23.75 5.79 -12.87
C LYS A 114 -23.19 4.70 -13.77
N LEU A 115 -22.05 4.14 -13.40
CA LEU A 115 -21.36 3.11 -14.19
C LEU A 115 -21.81 1.69 -13.80
N PHE A 116 -21.90 0.79 -14.79
CA PHE A 116 -22.12 -0.64 -14.53
C PHE A 116 -20.89 -1.25 -13.81
N PRO A 117 -21.05 -2.10 -12.77
CA PRO A 117 -19.92 -2.67 -12.04
C PRO A 117 -18.93 -3.42 -12.94
N VAL A 118 -17.63 -3.21 -12.71
CA VAL A 118 -16.51 -3.84 -13.44
C VAL A 118 -16.50 -3.52 -14.94
N VAL A 119 -17.43 -4.06 -15.73
CA VAL A 119 -17.44 -3.91 -17.20
C VAL A 119 -17.73 -2.48 -17.62
N GLY A 120 -18.71 -1.82 -17.00
CA GLY A 120 -19.04 -0.42 -17.31
C GLY A 120 -17.88 0.51 -16.97
N LYS A 121 -17.24 0.30 -15.80
CA LYS A 121 -16.01 1.02 -15.43
C LYS A 121 -14.90 0.82 -16.46
N TYR A 122 -14.64 -0.42 -16.88
CA TYR A 122 -13.63 -0.71 -17.90
C TYR A 122 -13.91 0.01 -19.22
N MET A 123 -15.14 -0.09 -19.75
CA MET A 123 -15.48 0.55 -21.04
C MET A 123 -15.42 2.08 -20.94
N PHE A 124 -15.93 2.65 -19.85
CA PHE A 124 -15.92 4.09 -19.63
C PHE A 124 -14.49 4.64 -19.55
N TYR A 125 -13.62 4.01 -18.76
CA TYR A 125 -12.22 4.43 -18.63
C TYR A 125 -11.38 4.11 -19.86
N LYS A 126 -11.71 3.04 -20.61
CA LYS A 126 -11.08 2.75 -21.90
C LYS A 126 -11.41 3.87 -22.91
N HIS A 127 -12.67 4.26 -23.00
CA HIS A 127 -13.10 5.36 -23.86
C HIS A 127 -12.38 6.67 -23.49
N LEU A 128 -12.28 6.98 -22.19
CA LEU A 128 -11.54 8.13 -21.69
C LEU A 128 -10.04 8.08 -22.03
N ARG A 129 -9.43 6.88 -22.03
CA ARG A 129 -8.02 6.66 -22.39
C ARG A 129 -7.77 6.77 -23.89
N GLU A 130 -8.69 6.30 -24.71
CA GLU A 130 -8.58 6.29 -26.17
C GLU A 130 -9.01 7.61 -26.82
N LYS A 131 -9.50 8.59 -26.02
CA LYS A 131 -9.98 9.92 -26.47
C LYS A 131 -10.92 9.82 -27.69
N LYS A 132 -11.78 8.79 -27.71
CA LYS A 132 -12.69 8.54 -28.83
C LYS A 132 -13.82 9.58 -28.87
N PRO A 133 -14.17 10.14 -30.03
CA PRO A 133 -15.33 11.01 -30.15
C PRO A 133 -16.63 10.19 -30.07
N GLY A 134 -17.66 10.76 -29.43
CA GLY A 134 -19.01 10.21 -29.41
C GLY A 134 -19.38 9.44 -28.13
N LEU A 135 -20.47 8.67 -28.20
CA LEU A 135 -21.03 7.92 -27.08
C LEU A 135 -20.81 6.42 -27.30
N GLU A 136 -20.29 5.72 -26.29
CA GLU A 136 -20.14 4.26 -26.33
C GLU A 136 -21.50 3.58 -26.19
N SER A 137 -21.71 2.54 -27.01
CA SER A 137 -22.95 1.76 -26.95
C SER A 137 -22.90 0.76 -25.79
N SER A 138 -24.06 0.49 -25.19
CA SER A 138 -24.20 -0.56 -24.18
C SER A 138 -23.88 -1.93 -24.79
N PRO A 139 -23.24 -2.85 -24.04
CA PRO A 139 -23.05 -4.23 -24.49
C PRO A 139 -24.38 -4.90 -24.85
N PHE A 140 -24.35 -5.77 -25.85
CA PHE A 140 -25.56 -6.48 -26.34
C PHE A 140 -26.31 -7.28 -25.28
N TRP A 141 -25.65 -7.67 -24.19
CA TRP A 141 -26.22 -8.45 -23.09
C TRP A 141 -26.80 -7.60 -21.95
N VAL A 142 -26.69 -6.26 -22.03
CA VAL A 142 -27.31 -5.34 -21.06
C VAL A 142 -28.45 -4.59 -21.73
N ASN A 143 -29.61 -4.55 -21.06
CA ASN A 143 -30.74 -3.76 -21.53
C ASN A 143 -30.34 -2.29 -21.65
N ARG A 144 -30.57 -1.69 -22.83
CA ARG A 144 -30.25 -0.29 -23.14
C ARG A 144 -30.91 0.70 -22.16
N ASN A 145 -32.02 0.31 -21.51
CA ASN A 145 -32.73 1.12 -20.52
C ASN A 145 -32.27 0.89 -19.07
N SER A 146 -31.14 0.23 -18.83
CA SER A 146 -30.63 -0.01 -17.47
C SER A 146 -30.21 1.26 -16.73
N GLY A 147 -30.08 2.37 -17.45
CA GLY A 147 -29.68 3.68 -16.91
C GLY A 147 -28.20 3.78 -16.54
N TYR A 148 -27.36 2.87 -17.05
CA TYR A 148 -25.91 2.88 -16.85
C TYR A 148 -25.22 3.56 -18.02
N SER A 149 -24.11 4.24 -17.72
CA SER A 149 -23.23 4.88 -18.70
C SER A 149 -22.06 3.98 -19.08
N TRP A 150 -21.59 4.11 -20.33
CA TRP A 150 -20.62 3.19 -20.93
C TRP A 150 -19.38 3.89 -21.49
N GLY A 151 -19.44 5.20 -21.75
CA GLY A 151 -18.36 6.04 -22.25
C GLY A 151 -18.88 7.24 -23.04
N GLY A 152 -18.33 8.43 -22.76
CA GLY A 152 -18.67 9.67 -23.47
C GLY A 152 -19.91 10.40 -22.93
N GLU A 153 -20.65 9.80 -21.99
CA GLU A 153 -21.79 10.47 -21.38
C GLU A 153 -21.37 11.62 -20.44
N ARG A 154 -21.86 12.84 -20.69
CA ARG A 154 -21.60 14.04 -19.87
C ARG A 154 -22.81 14.97 -19.80
N LEU A 155 -22.88 15.75 -18.72
CA LEU A 155 -23.84 16.84 -18.54
C LEU A 155 -23.07 18.13 -18.20
N GLU A 156 -23.46 19.24 -18.80
CA GLU A 156 -22.94 20.57 -18.46
C GLU A 156 -23.99 21.30 -17.62
N ILE A 157 -23.66 21.53 -16.34
CA ILE A 157 -24.57 22.10 -15.34
C ILE A 157 -23.92 23.34 -14.73
N PRO A 158 -24.10 24.52 -15.34
CA PRO A 158 -23.48 25.76 -14.85
C PRO A 158 -24.11 26.29 -13.55
N LEU A 159 -25.35 25.91 -13.25
CA LEU A 159 -26.03 26.37 -12.05
C LEU A 159 -26.71 25.21 -11.34
N PHE A 160 -26.31 25.00 -10.09
CA PHE A 160 -27.00 24.13 -9.15
C PHE A 160 -26.94 24.78 -7.77
N SER A 161 -28.10 25.17 -7.26
CA SER A 161 -28.25 25.83 -5.97
C SER A 161 -29.20 25.00 -5.10
N VAL A 162 -28.72 24.67 -3.90
CA VAL A 162 -29.45 23.91 -2.88
C VAL A 162 -29.21 24.56 -1.51
N PRO A 163 -30.08 24.36 -0.52
CA PRO A 163 -29.84 24.85 0.83
C PRO A 163 -28.60 24.18 1.45
N GLU A 164 -27.89 24.87 2.33
CA GLU A 164 -26.62 24.41 2.93
C GLU A 164 -26.74 23.04 3.62
N ASN A 165 -27.89 22.74 4.23
CA ASN A 165 -28.16 21.45 4.87
C ASN A 165 -28.23 20.26 3.87
N MET A 166 -28.27 20.54 2.56
CA MET A 166 -28.26 19.57 1.47
C MET A 166 -26.90 19.48 0.77
N PHE A 167 -25.89 20.22 1.22
CA PHE A 167 -24.52 20.04 0.74
C PHE A 167 -24.05 18.61 1.02
N GLU A 168 -23.22 18.12 0.11
CA GLU A 168 -22.67 16.77 0.09
C GLU A 168 -23.70 15.62 -0.06
N LYS A 169 -25.00 15.91 -0.17
CA LYS A 169 -26.03 14.88 -0.39
C LYS A 169 -26.26 14.65 -1.90
N PRO A 170 -26.26 13.40 -2.37
CA PRO A 170 -26.44 13.11 -3.78
C PRO A 170 -27.90 13.23 -4.21
N TYR A 171 -28.10 13.96 -5.31
CA TYR A 171 -29.30 13.93 -6.14
C TYR A 171 -29.07 13.03 -7.34
N THR A 172 -30.15 12.57 -7.96
CA THR A 172 -30.09 11.69 -9.12
C THR A 172 -30.75 12.38 -10.30
N ILE A 173 -29.99 12.65 -11.36
CA ILE A 173 -30.55 13.11 -12.64
C ILE A 173 -30.80 11.90 -13.52
N LYS A 174 -32.03 11.78 -14.02
CA LYS A 174 -32.39 10.82 -15.07
C LYS A 174 -32.63 11.58 -16.36
N VAL A 175 -31.84 11.28 -17.39
CA VAL A 175 -32.03 11.83 -18.73
C VAL A 175 -33.27 11.18 -19.36
N LEU A 176 -34.21 11.98 -19.84
CA LEU A 176 -35.41 11.47 -20.54
C LEU A 176 -35.14 11.44 -22.05
N ASP A 177 -34.64 12.53 -22.59
CA ASP A 177 -34.20 12.69 -23.98
C ASP A 177 -33.10 13.76 -24.05
N SER A 178 -32.73 14.20 -25.26
CA SER A 178 -31.69 15.22 -25.47
C SER A 178 -32.06 16.62 -24.96
N LYS A 179 -33.30 16.87 -24.57
CA LYS A 179 -33.85 18.17 -24.15
C LYS A 179 -34.50 18.16 -22.77
N HIS A 180 -34.88 17.00 -22.23
CA HIS A 180 -35.60 16.88 -20.97
C HIS A 180 -34.86 16.00 -19.98
N TYR A 181 -34.87 16.42 -18.72
CA TYR A 181 -34.29 15.68 -17.61
C TYR A 181 -35.19 15.73 -16.38
N LEU A 182 -34.98 14.76 -15.49
CA LEU A 182 -35.73 14.63 -14.26
C LEU A 182 -34.74 14.58 -13.08
N LEU A 183 -34.92 15.47 -12.11
CA LEU A 183 -34.12 15.51 -10.90
C LEU A 183 -34.86 14.81 -9.75
N LEU A 184 -34.21 13.80 -9.17
CA LEU A 184 -34.72 12.96 -8.09
C LEU A 184 -33.91 13.19 -6.82
N ASN A 185 -34.58 13.19 -5.68
CA ASN A 185 -33.94 13.00 -4.37
C ASN A 185 -34.30 11.60 -3.87
N LYS A 186 -33.33 10.68 -3.92
CA LYS A 186 -33.55 9.23 -3.74
C LYS A 186 -34.52 8.64 -4.77
N GLN A 187 -35.83 8.77 -4.53
CA GLN A 187 -36.92 8.24 -5.37
C GLN A 187 -38.05 9.25 -5.59
N THR A 188 -38.02 10.41 -4.92
CA THR A 188 -39.02 11.46 -5.11
C THR A 188 -38.59 12.40 -6.22
N ILE A 189 -39.53 12.73 -7.10
CA ILE A 189 -39.32 13.72 -8.17
C ILE A 189 -39.29 15.09 -7.51
N VAL A 190 -38.16 15.78 -7.64
CA VAL A 190 -38.00 17.16 -7.13
C VAL A 190 -38.45 18.14 -8.20
N LEU A 191 -38.00 17.95 -9.44
CA LEU A 191 -38.39 18.78 -10.58
C LEU A 191 -38.18 18.04 -11.91
N THR A 192 -38.84 18.55 -12.94
CA THR A 192 -38.60 18.23 -14.35
C THR A 192 -38.08 19.49 -15.03
N GLY A 193 -36.97 19.38 -15.76
CA GLY A 193 -36.34 20.53 -16.41
C GLY A 193 -36.13 20.32 -17.91
N VAL A 194 -36.00 21.45 -18.61
CA VAL A 194 -35.67 21.54 -20.03
C VAL A 194 -34.24 22.07 -20.16
N VAL A 195 -33.48 21.54 -21.11
CA VAL A 195 -32.11 21.99 -21.42
C VAL A 195 -32.13 23.44 -21.88
N GLY A 196 -31.24 24.26 -21.32
CA GLY A 196 -31.12 25.69 -21.54
C GLY A 196 -32.01 26.57 -20.65
N GLU A 197 -32.99 25.99 -19.95
CA GLU A 197 -33.92 26.74 -19.08
C GLU A 197 -33.61 26.53 -17.59
N LEU A 198 -33.90 27.55 -16.79
CA LEU A 198 -33.77 27.48 -15.33
C LEU A 198 -34.98 26.74 -14.75
N ALA A 199 -34.76 25.54 -14.22
CA ALA A 199 -35.77 24.78 -13.50
C ALA A 199 -35.67 25.03 -11.99
N SER A 200 -36.81 25.16 -11.31
CA SER A 200 -36.90 25.35 -9.86
C SER A 200 -37.83 24.31 -9.24
N SER A 201 -37.51 23.88 -8.02
CA SER A 201 -38.41 23.02 -7.22
C SER A 201 -39.68 23.78 -6.83
N GLN A 202 -40.76 23.05 -6.51
CA GLN A 202 -42.04 23.64 -6.08
C GLN A 202 -41.88 24.58 -4.87
N ASP A 203 -40.94 24.27 -3.97
CA ASP A 203 -40.65 25.09 -2.78
C ASP A 203 -39.69 26.26 -3.07
N GLY A 204 -39.19 26.41 -4.31
CA GLY A 204 -38.23 27.46 -4.72
C GLY A 204 -36.80 27.33 -4.17
N ASN A 205 -36.59 26.43 -3.20
CA ASN A 205 -35.33 26.22 -2.49
C ASN A 205 -34.22 25.54 -3.31
N LEU A 206 -34.58 24.91 -4.43
CA LEU A 206 -33.63 24.25 -5.33
C LEU A 206 -33.79 24.82 -6.73
N ARG A 207 -32.67 25.21 -7.34
CA ARG A 207 -32.61 25.73 -8.71
C ARG A 207 -31.50 25.03 -9.49
N ILE A 208 -31.78 24.70 -10.73
CA ILE A 208 -30.84 24.01 -11.61
C ILE A 208 -30.99 24.51 -13.04
N ARG A 209 -29.85 24.71 -13.73
CA ARG A 209 -29.79 24.95 -15.16
C ARG A 209 -28.83 23.94 -15.78
N VAL A 210 -29.27 23.27 -16.84
CA VAL A 210 -28.48 22.29 -17.60
C VAL A 210 -28.35 22.84 -19.02
N ASP A 211 -27.14 23.11 -19.47
CA ASP A 211 -26.90 23.77 -20.77
C ASP A 211 -26.70 22.73 -21.89
N GLU A 212 -26.07 21.59 -21.61
CA GLU A 212 -25.86 20.52 -22.58
C GLU A 212 -26.07 19.12 -21.97
N ILE A 213 -26.74 18.22 -22.69
CA ILE A 213 -26.86 16.79 -22.37
C ILE A 213 -26.26 15.97 -23.52
N LYS A 214 -25.12 15.33 -23.26
CA LYS A 214 -24.56 14.29 -24.14
C LYS A 214 -24.70 12.95 -23.44
N ALA A 215 -25.85 12.32 -23.54
CA ALA A 215 -26.08 11.01 -22.94
C ALA A 215 -27.19 10.25 -23.66
N HIS A 216 -27.20 8.93 -23.51
CA HIS A 216 -28.31 8.11 -23.94
C HIS A 216 -29.59 8.40 -23.11
N PRO A 217 -30.79 8.33 -23.74
CA PRO A 217 -32.05 8.36 -23.01
C PRO A 217 -32.10 7.29 -21.92
N GLY A 218 -32.54 7.68 -20.72
CA GLY A 218 -32.60 6.83 -19.54
C GLY A 218 -31.34 6.80 -18.68
N THR A 219 -30.22 7.39 -19.11
CA THR A 219 -28.97 7.44 -18.34
C THR A 219 -29.14 8.17 -17.01
N ILE A 220 -28.53 7.62 -15.97
CA ILE A 220 -28.60 8.13 -14.61
C ILE A 220 -27.26 8.76 -14.22
N PHE A 221 -27.31 9.99 -13.71
CA PHE A 221 -26.18 10.72 -13.14
C PHE A 221 -26.41 10.98 -11.66
N SER A 222 -25.35 10.91 -10.87
CA SER A 222 -25.29 11.43 -9.51
C SER A 222 -24.85 12.88 -9.57
N LEU A 223 -25.69 13.79 -9.07
CA LEU A 223 -25.40 15.22 -8.96
C LEU A 223 -25.24 15.57 -7.48
N LYS A 224 -24.20 16.30 -7.13
CA LYS A 224 -23.93 16.67 -5.74
C LYS A 224 -23.38 18.10 -5.68
N LYS A 225 -23.94 18.93 -4.81
CA LYS A 225 -23.34 20.21 -4.45
C LYS A 225 -22.30 19.97 -3.36
N ARG A 226 -21.05 20.31 -3.64
CA ARG A 226 -19.92 20.17 -2.74
C ARG A 226 -19.77 21.43 -1.91
N ASP A 227 -19.31 21.26 -0.68
CA ASP A 227 -18.91 22.41 0.13
C ASP A 227 -17.60 23.00 -0.42
N VAL A 228 -17.55 24.31 -0.62
CA VAL A 228 -16.38 25.02 -1.17
C VAL A 228 -15.12 24.71 -0.39
N ILE A 229 -15.19 24.62 0.95
CA ILE A 229 -14.06 24.31 1.83
C ILE A 229 -13.53 22.89 1.54
N ASN A 230 -14.43 21.94 1.27
CA ASN A 230 -14.04 20.58 0.93
C ASN A 230 -13.45 20.49 -0.49
N VAL A 231 -13.94 21.30 -1.43
CA VAL A 231 -13.39 21.40 -2.78
C VAL A 231 -11.97 21.95 -2.70
N GLU A 232 -11.78 23.09 -2.04
CA GLU A 232 -10.49 23.73 -1.82
C GLU A 232 -9.47 22.78 -1.19
N LYS A 233 -9.87 22.07 -0.12
CA LYS A 233 -9.03 21.06 0.52
C LYS A 233 -8.65 19.93 -0.45
N SER A 234 -9.59 19.45 -1.25
CA SER A 234 -9.34 18.36 -2.21
C SER A 234 -8.45 18.79 -3.37
N LEU A 235 -8.55 20.03 -3.82
CA LEU A 235 -7.68 20.62 -4.84
C LEU A 235 -6.27 20.83 -4.28
N THR A 236 -6.15 21.42 -3.10
CA THR A 236 -4.87 21.64 -2.41
C THR A 236 -4.09 20.35 -2.21
N GLN A 237 -4.76 19.24 -1.91
CA GLN A 237 -4.11 17.93 -1.75
C GLN A 237 -3.59 17.33 -3.07
N ARG A 238 -4.22 17.67 -4.21
CA ARG A 238 -3.88 17.15 -5.54
C ARG A 238 -2.92 18.05 -6.30
N LEU A 239 -2.88 19.32 -5.92
CA LEU A 239 -2.02 20.34 -6.50
C LEU A 239 -0.65 20.31 -5.82
N LYS A 240 0.41 20.12 -6.62
CA LYS A 240 1.79 20.18 -6.14
C LYS A 240 2.46 21.39 -6.80
N ILE A 241 3.11 22.22 -5.99
CA ILE A 241 3.87 23.37 -6.46
C ILE A 241 5.31 23.14 -6.08
N ASN A 242 6.20 23.10 -7.07
CA ASN A 242 7.62 22.87 -6.89
C ASN A 242 8.41 24.04 -7.48
N GLU A 243 9.46 24.50 -6.79
CA GLU A 243 10.42 25.44 -7.36
C GLU A 243 11.60 24.68 -7.97
N VAL A 244 11.96 25.02 -9.22
CA VAL A 244 13.08 24.36 -9.90
C VAL A 244 14.40 24.92 -9.38
N VAL A 245 15.06 24.17 -8.50
CA VAL A 245 16.39 24.53 -7.97
C VAL A 245 17.49 23.97 -8.87
N LYS A 246 18.35 24.83 -9.42
CA LYS A 246 19.57 24.39 -10.12
C LYS A 246 20.65 24.08 -9.09
N THR A 247 20.96 22.79 -8.92
CA THR A 247 22.15 22.34 -8.19
C THR A 247 23.37 22.46 -9.10
N LYS A 248 24.12 23.58 -9.02
CA LYS A 248 25.49 23.62 -9.54
C LYS A 248 26.43 23.02 -8.49
N LYS A 249 27.28 22.08 -8.90
CA LYS A 249 28.19 21.33 -8.01
C LYS A 249 29.26 22.18 -7.29
N ASP A 250 29.53 23.42 -7.70
CA ASP A 250 30.68 24.21 -7.19
C ASP A 250 30.35 25.65 -6.75
N THR A 251 29.08 26.02 -6.58
CA THR A 251 28.71 27.32 -5.98
C THR A 251 27.24 27.22 -5.60
N GLY A 252 26.90 27.61 -4.37
CA GLY A 252 25.64 27.27 -3.68
C GLY A 252 24.35 27.35 -4.50
N ASN A 253 23.34 26.60 -4.03
CA ASN A 253 22.00 26.53 -4.61
C ASN A 253 21.51 27.91 -5.07
N SER A 254 21.31 28.08 -6.37
CA SER A 254 20.75 29.29 -6.95
C SER A 254 19.36 28.95 -7.48
N THR A 255 18.34 29.60 -6.93
CA THR A 255 16.96 29.47 -7.41
C THR A 255 16.80 30.07 -8.79
N THR A 256 16.02 29.39 -9.63
CA THR A 256 15.81 29.81 -11.03
C THR A 256 14.64 30.78 -11.18
N GLY A 257 13.85 30.99 -10.12
CA GLY A 257 12.59 31.72 -10.18
C GLY A 257 11.51 31.01 -10.99
N ILE A 258 11.71 29.73 -11.33
CA ILE A 258 10.75 28.91 -12.09
C ILE A 258 9.93 28.07 -11.11
N ILE A 259 8.62 28.18 -11.23
CA ILE A 259 7.62 27.45 -10.44
C ILE A 259 6.89 26.48 -11.37
N GLU A 260 6.91 25.21 -11.01
CA GLU A 260 6.14 24.14 -11.66
C GLU A 260 4.86 23.89 -10.85
N ILE A 261 3.72 23.87 -11.55
CA ILE A 261 2.40 23.59 -11.00
C ILE A 261 1.92 22.28 -11.61
N ASP A 262 1.74 21.28 -10.75
CA ASP A 262 1.24 19.95 -11.12
C ASP A 262 -0.15 19.71 -10.54
N LEU A 263 -1.09 19.24 -11.36
CA LEU A 263 -2.40 18.76 -10.92
C LEU A 263 -2.68 17.36 -11.47
N ALA A 264 -2.87 16.41 -10.56
CA ALA A 264 -3.25 15.04 -10.91
C ALA A 264 -4.77 14.86 -10.90
N GLY A 265 -5.35 14.27 -11.95
CA GLY A 265 -6.80 14.06 -12.06
C GLY A 265 -7.22 12.96 -13.04
N PRO A 266 -8.43 12.38 -12.86
CA PRO A 266 -8.96 11.36 -13.75
C PRO A 266 -9.47 11.91 -15.09
N ASP A 267 -9.97 13.14 -15.09
CA ASP A 267 -10.38 13.87 -16.29
C ASP A 267 -9.25 14.85 -16.69
N PRO A 268 -8.52 14.56 -17.78
CA PRO A 268 -7.43 15.42 -18.22
C PRO A 268 -7.89 16.79 -18.75
N SER A 269 -9.12 16.88 -19.29
CA SER A 269 -9.62 18.14 -19.85
C SER A 269 -9.95 19.11 -18.72
N LEU A 270 -10.70 18.63 -17.72
CA LEU A 270 -10.99 19.40 -16.52
C LEU A 270 -9.71 19.77 -15.75
N ALA A 271 -8.75 18.85 -15.63
CA ALA A 271 -7.48 19.15 -14.97
C ALA A 271 -6.68 20.24 -15.70
N LYS A 272 -6.68 20.22 -17.04
CA LYS A 272 -6.06 21.28 -17.86
C LYS A 272 -6.75 22.62 -17.66
N GLU A 273 -8.07 22.65 -17.68
CA GLU A 273 -8.87 23.85 -17.43
C GLU A 273 -8.61 24.44 -16.05
N ILE A 274 -8.53 23.60 -15.01
CA ILE A 274 -8.20 24.05 -13.64
C ILE A 274 -6.83 24.71 -13.59
N VAL A 275 -5.78 24.07 -14.15
CA VAL A 275 -4.43 24.65 -14.13
C VAL A 275 -4.36 25.92 -14.97
N ALA A 276 -5.01 25.94 -16.13
CA ALA A 276 -5.09 27.12 -16.99
C ALA A 276 -5.76 28.31 -16.28
N GLU A 277 -6.91 28.08 -15.67
CA GLU A 277 -7.67 29.11 -14.96
C GLU A 277 -6.93 29.60 -13.72
N LEU A 278 -6.25 28.69 -13.02
CA LEU A 278 -5.38 29.03 -11.90
C LEU A 278 -4.26 29.97 -12.33
N ILE A 279 -3.58 29.70 -13.44
CA ILE A 279 -2.49 30.54 -13.96
C ILE A 279 -3.04 31.91 -14.37
N ASN A 280 -4.15 31.95 -15.09
CA ASN A 280 -4.77 33.22 -15.49
C ASN A 280 -5.16 34.06 -14.26
N THR A 281 -5.79 33.44 -13.26
CA THR A 281 -6.16 34.09 -12.00
C THR A 281 -4.93 34.60 -11.25
N LEU A 282 -3.86 33.81 -11.19
CA LEU A 282 -2.60 34.17 -10.57
C LEU A 282 -1.98 35.42 -11.25
N ILE A 283 -1.93 35.43 -12.58
CA ILE A 283 -1.42 36.56 -13.37
C ILE A 283 -2.24 37.81 -13.07
N GLU A 284 -3.56 37.74 -13.15
CA GLU A 284 -4.45 38.89 -12.89
C GLU A 284 -4.34 39.42 -11.46
N LYS A 285 -4.28 38.53 -10.46
CA LYS A 285 -4.08 38.93 -9.06
C LYS A 285 -2.72 39.56 -8.82
N SER A 286 -1.66 39.00 -9.41
CA SER A 286 -0.31 39.54 -9.30
C SER A 286 -0.18 40.93 -9.96
N ARG A 287 -0.80 41.12 -11.13
CA ARG A 287 -0.88 42.39 -11.84
C ARG A 287 -1.64 43.44 -11.04
N THR A 288 -2.82 43.08 -10.53
CA THR A 288 -3.66 43.98 -9.72
C THR A 288 -2.92 44.43 -8.46
N SER A 289 -2.25 43.50 -7.78
CA SER A 289 -1.44 43.81 -6.60
C SER A 289 -0.28 44.75 -6.91
N LYS A 290 0.47 44.49 -7.99
CA LYS A 290 1.59 45.35 -8.42
C LYS A 290 1.11 46.75 -8.82
N LEU A 291 -0.01 46.86 -9.53
CA LEU A 291 -0.63 48.14 -9.87
C LEU A 291 -1.09 48.91 -8.63
N ALA A 292 -1.72 48.24 -7.66
CA ALA A 292 -2.13 48.86 -6.41
C ALA A 292 -0.93 49.46 -5.65
N LYS A 293 0.20 48.73 -5.62
CA LYS A 293 1.47 49.20 -5.02
C LYS A 293 2.06 50.42 -5.73
N ILE A 294 2.10 50.39 -7.07
CA ILE A 294 2.58 51.52 -7.88
C ILE A 294 1.72 52.76 -7.62
N ASN A 295 0.39 52.61 -7.66
CA ASN A 295 -0.54 53.72 -7.44
C ASN A 295 -0.43 54.31 -6.04
N ALA A 296 -0.32 53.47 -5.00
CA ALA A 296 -0.10 53.93 -3.62
C ALA A 296 1.20 54.74 -3.49
N THR A 297 2.28 54.28 -4.12
CA THR A 297 3.58 54.96 -4.08
C THR A 297 3.56 56.26 -4.89
N LEU A 298 2.94 56.28 -6.06
CA LEU A 298 2.75 57.49 -6.86
C LEU A 298 1.94 58.54 -6.10
N ASN A 299 0.87 58.13 -5.42
CA ASN A 299 0.06 59.04 -4.59
C ASN A 299 0.88 59.67 -3.46
N PHE A 300 1.73 58.88 -2.79
CA PHE A 300 2.65 59.41 -1.78
C PHE A 300 3.61 60.45 -2.39
N ILE A 301 4.26 60.12 -3.51
CA ILE A 301 5.20 61.03 -4.17
C ILE A 301 4.50 62.31 -4.65
N ASN A 302 3.33 62.20 -5.27
CA ASN A 302 2.56 63.34 -5.76
C ASN A 302 2.14 64.31 -4.64
N ASN A 303 1.90 63.79 -3.43
CA ASN A 303 1.56 64.60 -2.25
C ASN A 303 2.79 65.22 -1.58
N GLU A 304 3.93 64.52 -1.55
CA GLU A 304 5.16 65.00 -0.89
C GLU A 304 6.04 65.90 -1.78
N LEU A 305 6.02 65.71 -3.09
CA LEU A 305 6.86 66.45 -4.03
C LEU A 305 6.61 67.98 -4.02
N PRO A 306 5.36 68.50 -3.96
CA PRO A 306 5.11 69.93 -3.82
C PRO A 306 5.69 70.50 -2.53
N ASN A 307 5.52 69.78 -1.40
CA ASN A 307 6.07 70.18 -0.10
C ASN A 307 7.60 70.21 -0.12
N ALA A 308 8.22 69.25 -0.80
CA ALA A 308 9.66 69.20 -1.02
C ALA A 308 10.17 70.41 -1.84
N LYS A 309 9.47 70.77 -2.93
CA LYS A 309 9.81 71.93 -3.76
C LYS A 309 9.67 73.25 -3.01
N GLU A 310 8.63 73.39 -2.18
CA GLU A 310 8.48 74.57 -1.33
C GLU A 310 9.61 74.69 -0.30
N LYS A 311 9.96 73.58 0.37
CA LYS A 311 11.09 73.54 1.31
C LYS A 311 12.41 73.89 0.62
N LEU A 312 12.63 73.39 -0.59
CA LEU A 312 13.80 73.73 -1.40
C LEU A 312 13.87 75.24 -1.67
N ALA A 313 12.80 75.84 -2.21
CA ALA A 313 12.75 77.27 -2.51
C ALA A 313 12.97 78.14 -1.26
N LYS A 314 12.44 77.70 -0.11
CA LYS A 314 12.66 78.34 1.19
C LYS A 314 14.12 78.25 1.62
N SER A 315 14.74 77.08 1.55
CA SER A 315 16.16 76.87 1.89
C SER A 315 17.08 77.70 0.98
N GLU A 316 16.81 77.77 -0.32
CA GLU A 316 17.55 78.62 -1.27
C GLU A 316 17.48 80.09 -0.90
N LYS A 317 16.26 80.59 -0.63
CA LYS A 317 16.04 81.99 -0.22
C LYS A 317 16.73 82.30 1.10
N THR A 318 16.61 81.42 2.10
CA THR A 318 17.25 81.62 3.41
C THR A 318 18.77 81.61 3.30
N LEU A 319 19.35 80.70 2.50
CA LEU A 319 20.79 80.67 2.27
C LEU A 319 21.27 81.94 1.53
N SER A 320 20.54 82.38 0.50
CA SER A 320 20.88 83.59 -0.26
C SER A 320 20.90 84.84 0.63
N LEU A 321 19.83 85.04 1.42
CA LEU A 321 19.74 86.18 2.36
C LEU A 321 20.83 86.13 3.44
N PHE A 322 21.19 84.92 3.91
CA PHE A 322 22.26 84.76 4.88
C PHE A 322 23.64 85.08 4.29
N LYS A 323 23.91 84.65 3.05
CA LYS A 323 25.14 84.98 2.31
C LYS A 323 25.29 86.48 2.06
N GLU A 324 24.21 87.13 1.64
CA GLU A 324 24.16 88.59 1.38
C GLU A 324 24.46 89.39 2.65
N LYS A 325 23.85 89.01 3.78
CA LYS A 325 24.01 89.73 5.06
C LYS A 325 25.37 89.56 5.72
N ASN A 326 26.08 88.46 5.47
CA ASN A 326 27.29 88.10 6.22
C ASN A 326 28.59 88.07 5.38
N HIS A 327 28.52 88.25 4.05
CA HIS A 327 29.69 88.23 3.14
C HIS A 327 30.56 86.97 3.24
N LEU A 328 29.99 85.81 3.63
CA LEU A 328 30.70 84.54 3.76
C LEU A 328 30.54 83.71 2.47
N THR A 329 31.64 83.36 1.81
CA THR A 329 31.59 82.68 0.49
C THR A 329 32.29 81.33 0.44
N VAL A 330 33.24 81.02 1.32
CA VAL A 330 34.05 79.79 1.25
C VAL A 330 34.01 79.07 2.60
N LEU A 331 33.70 77.76 2.57
CA LEU A 331 33.86 76.85 3.71
C LEU A 331 35.27 76.25 3.65
N ASP A 332 35.87 75.96 4.80
CA ASP A 332 37.16 75.25 4.87
C ASP A 332 37.04 73.74 4.53
N GLU A 333 38.16 73.07 4.30
CA GLU A 333 38.24 71.65 3.94
C GLU A 333 37.64 70.75 5.04
N GLN A 334 37.80 71.12 6.31
CA GLN A 334 37.18 70.40 7.44
C GLN A 334 35.66 70.57 7.49
N GLU A 335 35.17 71.77 7.17
CA GLU A 335 33.74 72.10 7.17
C GLU A 335 33.00 71.44 6.00
N THR A 336 33.64 71.37 4.83
CA THR A 336 33.11 70.69 3.63
C THR A 336 33.04 69.18 3.82
N SER A 337 34.02 68.57 4.48
CA SER A 337 33.99 67.14 4.84
C SER A 337 32.86 66.81 5.83
N LEU A 338 32.67 67.64 6.86
CA LEU A 338 31.55 67.49 7.81
C LEU A 338 30.19 67.72 7.14
N LEU A 339 30.06 68.72 6.28
CA LEU A 339 28.86 68.97 5.47
C LEU A 339 28.50 67.73 4.64
N LYS A 340 29.49 67.14 3.95
CA LYS A 340 29.31 65.93 3.14
C LYS A 340 28.82 64.75 3.98
N ASN A 341 29.43 64.49 5.13
CA ASN A 341 29.01 63.40 6.02
C ASN A 341 27.57 63.58 6.54
N ILE A 342 27.16 64.81 6.86
CA ILE A 342 25.79 65.11 7.26
C ILE A 342 24.83 64.91 6.08
N SER A 343 25.18 65.39 4.89
CA SER A 343 24.39 65.20 3.68
C SER A 343 24.22 63.71 3.33
N ASP A 344 25.27 62.90 3.44
CA ASP A 344 25.23 61.46 3.16
C ASP A 344 24.31 60.72 4.14
N LEU A 345 24.34 61.08 5.44
CA LEU A 345 23.40 60.54 6.43
C LEU A 345 21.96 60.96 6.13
N ASP A 346 21.74 62.20 5.73
CA ASP A 346 20.41 62.69 5.35
C ASP A 346 19.87 62.01 4.09
N GLN A 347 20.75 61.69 3.14
CA GLN A 347 20.42 60.87 1.98
C GLN A 347 19.97 59.47 2.40
N GLN A 348 20.70 58.82 3.32
CA GLN A 348 20.34 57.51 3.85
C GLN A 348 19.00 57.54 4.61
N ILE A 349 18.78 58.55 5.46
CA ILE A 349 17.51 58.74 6.17
C ILE A 349 16.35 58.94 5.19
N THR A 350 16.56 59.74 4.14
CA THR A 350 15.54 60.01 3.12
C THR A 350 15.23 58.76 2.30
N ASN A 351 16.24 58.00 1.87
CA ASN A 351 16.05 56.71 1.22
C ASN A 351 15.26 55.74 2.10
N ASN A 352 15.56 55.69 3.40
CA ASN A 352 14.84 54.85 4.35
C ASN A 352 13.37 55.29 4.49
N LYS A 353 13.09 56.60 4.57
CA LYS A 353 11.71 57.14 4.58
C LYS A 353 10.92 56.82 3.31
N VAL A 354 11.52 56.98 2.14
CA VAL A 354 10.88 56.64 0.85
C VAL A 354 10.58 55.14 0.79
N THR A 355 11.51 54.31 1.28
CA THR A 355 11.33 52.85 1.37
C THR A 355 10.23 52.47 2.36
N LEU A 356 10.18 53.12 3.52
CA LEU A 356 9.12 52.96 4.51
C LEU A 356 7.75 53.33 3.94
N ALA A 357 7.63 54.43 3.21
CA ALA A 357 6.37 54.82 2.58
C ALA A 357 5.88 53.79 1.55
N ALA A 358 6.80 53.25 0.74
CA ALA A 358 6.48 52.18 -0.21
C ALA A 358 6.03 50.88 0.49
N LEU A 359 6.63 50.54 1.63
CA LEU A 359 6.31 49.33 2.40
C LEU A 359 5.09 49.47 3.31
N GLN A 360 4.77 50.67 3.79
CA GLN A 360 3.56 50.94 4.59
C GLN A 360 2.27 50.78 3.77
N GLY A 361 2.34 50.91 2.45
CA GLY A 361 1.22 50.55 1.56
C GLY A 361 0.97 49.05 1.43
N GLU A 362 1.92 48.21 1.84
CA GLU A 362 1.91 46.75 1.66
C GLU A 362 1.79 45.99 3.00
N TYR A 363 2.42 46.50 4.05
CA TYR A 363 2.51 45.83 5.35
C TYR A 363 1.97 46.69 6.48
N GLY A 364 1.29 46.05 7.44
CA GLY A 364 0.87 46.72 8.65
C GLY A 364 2.06 47.19 9.51
N PRO A 365 1.86 48.20 10.38
CA PRO A 365 2.94 48.86 11.15
C PRO A 365 3.72 47.93 12.10
N LYS A 366 3.25 46.70 12.34
CA LYS A 366 3.89 45.70 13.21
C LYS A 366 4.85 44.75 12.48
N HIS A 367 4.98 44.85 11.16
CA HIS A 367 5.80 43.94 10.35
C HIS A 367 7.30 44.03 10.72
N PRO A 368 8.03 42.90 10.85
CA PRO A 368 9.44 42.89 11.27
C PRO A 368 10.36 43.77 10.42
N VAL A 369 10.14 43.81 9.09
CA VAL A 369 10.92 44.66 8.17
C VAL A 369 10.67 46.15 8.41
N ILE A 370 9.43 46.54 8.75
CA ILE A 370 9.13 47.92 9.11
C ILE A 370 9.84 48.28 10.42
N LYS A 371 9.85 47.37 11.40
CA LYS A 371 10.58 47.60 12.66
C LYS A 371 12.08 47.74 12.46
N SER A 372 12.69 46.91 11.60
CA SER A 372 14.13 47.02 11.33
C SER A 372 14.48 48.33 10.63
N LEU A 373 13.65 48.77 9.68
CA LEU A 373 13.85 50.06 9.01
C LEU A 373 13.67 51.24 9.95
N LEU A 374 12.68 51.18 10.87
CA LEU A 374 12.51 52.19 11.93
C LEU A 374 13.71 52.22 12.88
N SER A 375 14.26 51.07 13.27
CA SER A 375 15.48 51.00 14.10
C SER A 375 16.69 51.60 13.36
N GLN A 376 16.86 51.27 12.08
CA GLN A 376 17.91 51.83 11.26
C GLN A 376 17.75 53.36 11.13
N GLN A 377 16.51 53.84 11.01
CA GLN A 377 16.22 55.27 10.97
C GLN A 377 16.57 55.95 12.29
N THR A 378 16.30 55.32 13.44
CA THR A 378 16.71 55.86 14.75
C THR A 378 18.23 55.92 14.88
N ASP A 379 18.95 54.89 14.46
CA ASP A 379 20.42 54.84 14.54
C ASP A 379 21.08 55.90 13.65
N LEU A 380 20.59 56.06 12.43
CA LEU A 380 21.05 57.11 11.51
C LEU A 380 20.76 58.51 12.08
N SER A 381 19.60 58.70 12.70
CA SER A 381 19.25 59.99 13.33
C SER A 381 20.15 60.30 14.54
N ALA A 382 20.52 59.29 15.33
CA ALA A 382 21.45 59.43 16.44
C ALA A 382 22.87 59.79 15.95
N LYS A 383 23.36 59.11 14.89
CA LYS A 383 24.63 59.45 14.22
C LYS A 383 24.63 60.88 13.68
N LYS A 384 23.55 61.31 13.04
CA LYS A 384 23.39 62.70 12.59
C LYS A 384 23.46 63.66 13.78
N GLN A 385 22.77 63.35 14.88
CA GLN A 385 22.79 64.19 16.07
C GLN A 385 24.20 64.33 16.65
N MET A 386 24.98 63.24 16.70
CA MET A 386 26.39 63.28 17.11
C MET A 386 27.22 64.22 16.24
N LEU A 387 27.14 64.12 14.91
CA LEU A 387 27.86 65.05 14.01
C LEU A 387 27.38 66.50 14.16
N THR A 388 26.09 66.72 14.42
CA THR A 388 25.59 68.08 14.68
C THR A 388 26.09 68.68 16.00
N THR A 389 26.50 67.85 16.97
CA THR A 389 27.17 68.34 18.19
C THR A 389 28.61 68.75 17.92
N GLU A 390 29.30 68.13 16.96
CA GLU A 390 30.64 68.55 16.55
C GLU A 390 30.65 69.93 15.90
N LEU A 391 29.53 70.33 15.30
CA LEU A 391 29.35 71.69 14.78
C LEU A 391 29.51 72.77 15.86
N THR A 392 29.33 72.46 17.15
CA THR A 392 29.52 73.44 18.24
C THR A 392 30.96 73.93 18.40
N LYS A 393 31.93 73.25 17.79
CA LYS A 393 33.35 73.62 17.78
C LYS A 393 33.66 74.77 16.82
N PHE A 394 32.74 75.08 15.90
CA PHE A 394 32.91 76.14 14.90
C PHE A 394 32.23 77.45 15.35
N PRO A 395 32.75 78.62 14.90
CA PRO A 395 32.10 79.91 15.02
C PRO A 395 30.60 79.89 14.64
N ALA A 396 29.78 80.58 15.43
CA ALA A 396 28.31 80.54 15.30
C ALA A 396 27.79 80.87 13.89
N LYS A 397 28.49 81.72 13.12
CA LYS A 397 28.10 82.08 11.74
C LYS A 397 28.38 80.96 10.74
N GLU A 398 29.47 80.22 10.90
CA GLU A 398 29.86 79.08 10.06
C GLU A 398 28.94 77.88 10.30
N VAL A 399 28.56 77.62 11.55
CA VAL A 399 27.57 76.60 11.91
C VAL A 399 26.22 76.82 11.22
N VAL A 400 25.75 78.07 11.19
CA VAL A 400 24.49 78.42 10.51
C VAL A 400 24.63 78.23 9.01
N LEU A 401 25.77 78.60 8.42
CA LEU A 401 26.04 78.40 6.99
C LEU A 401 26.06 76.90 6.61
N ILE A 402 26.72 76.05 7.41
CA ILE A 402 26.78 74.60 7.19
C ILE A 402 25.38 73.99 7.25
N LYS A 403 24.57 74.36 8.24
CA LYS A 403 23.18 73.87 8.36
C LYS A 403 22.32 74.27 7.17
N LEU A 404 22.40 75.54 6.74
CA LEU A 404 21.63 76.02 5.59
C LEU A 404 22.07 75.38 4.26
N LYS A 405 23.37 75.10 4.10
CA LYS A 405 23.89 74.34 2.95
C LYS A 405 23.45 72.88 2.98
N ALA A 406 23.52 72.22 4.13
CA ALA A 406 23.06 70.84 4.30
C ALA A 406 21.55 70.71 4.01
N ASP A 407 20.74 71.64 4.54
CA ASP A 407 19.29 71.68 4.29
C ASP A 407 18.97 71.92 2.81
N LEU A 408 19.77 72.75 2.12
CA LEU A 408 19.63 72.98 0.69
C LEU A 408 19.98 71.71 -0.11
N GLU A 409 21.15 71.11 0.12
CA GLU A 409 21.61 69.91 -0.58
C GLU A 409 20.63 68.74 -0.36
N LEU A 410 20.14 68.55 0.87
CA LEU A 410 19.13 67.56 1.19
C LEU A 410 17.85 67.77 0.38
N ASN A 411 17.30 68.99 0.37
CA ASN A 411 16.06 69.27 -0.35
C ASN A 411 16.22 69.14 -1.86
N GLN A 412 17.38 69.52 -2.42
CA GLN A 412 17.70 69.33 -3.84
C GLN A 412 17.75 67.83 -4.20
N GLN A 413 18.46 67.03 -3.40
CA GLN A 413 18.54 65.58 -3.60
C GLN A 413 17.20 64.89 -3.44
N LEU A 414 16.40 65.31 -2.46
CA LEU A 414 15.07 64.76 -2.22
C LEU A 414 14.15 65.04 -3.40
N VAL A 415 14.09 66.27 -3.92
CA VAL A 415 13.30 66.59 -5.12
C VAL A 415 13.75 65.75 -6.31
N ALA A 416 15.06 65.70 -6.59
CA ALA A 416 15.60 64.90 -7.69
C ALA A 416 15.27 63.40 -7.55
N LYS A 417 15.35 62.86 -6.32
CA LYS A 417 15.05 61.45 -6.04
C LYS A 417 13.56 61.15 -6.21
N LEU A 418 12.67 62.01 -5.71
CA LEU A 418 11.23 61.86 -5.86
C LEU A 418 10.82 61.96 -7.34
N GLU A 419 11.35 62.93 -8.09
CA GLU A 419 11.09 63.06 -9.53
C GLU A 419 11.60 61.85 -10.31
N SER A 420 12.84 61.40 -10.06
CA SER A 420 13.39 60.20 -10.68
C SER A 420 12.53 58.97 -10.37
N LYS A 421 12.10 58.80 -9.12
CA LYS A 421 11.26 57.66 -8.73
C LYS A 421 9.86 57.75 -9.31
N GLN A 422 9.28 58.95 -9.40
CA GLN A 422 8.00 59.19 -10.06
C GLN A 422 8.09 58.79 -11.53
N GLN A 423 9.13 59.22 -12.24
CA GLN A 423 9.34 58.90 -13.64
C GLN A 423 9.55 57.38 -13.84
N GLU A 424 10.36 56.74 -13.01
CA GLU A 424 10.54 55.28 -13.00
C GLU A 424 9.19 54.54 -12.84
N LEU A 425 8.36 54.97 -11.89
CA LEU A 425 7.05 54.37 -11.64
C LEU A 425 6.05 54.63 -12.76
N LEU A 426 6.05 55.82 -13.38
CA LEU A 426 5.21 56.14 -14.54
C LEU A 426 5.60 55.32 -15.78
N LEU A 427 6.90 55.13 -16.00
CA LEU A 427 7.41 54.25 -17.06
C LEU A 427 7.02 52.78 -16.80
N THR A 428 7.13 52.34 -15.55
CA THR A 428 6.72 50.99 -15.16
C THR A 428 5.21 50.79 -15.28
N ALA A 429 4.41 51.80 -14.92
CA ALA A 429 2.94 51.79 -15.00
C ALA A 429 2.42 51.74 -16.45
N SER A 430 3.18 52.29 -17.40
CA SER A 430 2.81 52.33 -18.82
C SER A 430 3.26 51.09 -19.62
N GLY A 431 4.12 50.23 -19.04
CA GLY A 431 4.50 48.94 -19.63
C GLY A 431 3.48 47.82 -19.40
N GLN A 432 3.66 46.67 -20.08
CA GLN A 432 2.91 45.45 -19.73
C GLN A 432 3.41 44.90 -18.39
N ILE A 433 2.58 45.05 -17.36
CA ILE A 433 2.90 44.67 -15.98
C ILE A 433 2.39 43.26 -15.73
N SER A 434 3.28 42.27 -15.82
CA SER A 434 3.06 40.97 -15.18
C SER A 434 4.38 40.53 -14.56
N PRO A 435 4.48 40.40 -13.23
CA PRO A 435 5.66 39.82 -12.59
C PRO A 435 5.79 38.31 -12.85
N ILE A 436 4.85 37.72 -13.59
CA ILE A 436 4.78 36.30 -13.90
C ILE A 436 4.79 36.13 -15.42
N THR A 437 5.72 35.33 -15.91
CA THR A 437 5.84 34.93 -17.31
C THR A 437 5.51 33.45 -17.45
N ILE A 438 4.67 33.09 -18.41
CA ILE A 438 4.37 31.68 -18.70
C ILE A 438 5.53 31.12 -19.54
N LEU A 439 6.16 30.04 -19.05
CA LEU A 439 7.19 29.32 -19.81
C LEU A 439 6.57 28.16 -20.59
N ASP A 440 5.68 27.40 -19.93
CA ASP A 440 4.98 26.27 -20.55
C ASP A 440 3.51 26.27 -20.11
N TYR A 441 2.61 26.22 -21.09
CA TYR A 441 1.17 26.26 -20.85
C TYR A 441 0.66 24.84 -20.56
N PRO A 442 -0.32 24.64 -19.65
CA PRO A 442 -0.79 23.30 -19.31
C PRO A 442 -1.32 22.57 -20.55
N ASP A 443 -0.79 21.37 -20.79
CA ASP A 443 -1.27 20.50 -21.85
C ASP A 443 -1.54 19.07 -21.37
N ILE A 444 -2.38 18.35 -22.13
CA ILE A 444 -2.80 16.99 -21.78
C ILE A 444 -1.74 16.01 -22.27
N PRO A 445 -1.06 15.26 -21.38
CA PRO A 445 -0.08 14.28 -21.81
C PRO A 445 -0.72 13.15 -22.61
N GLU A 446 0.06 12.51 -23.49
CA GLU A 446 -0.40 11.40 -24.32
C GLU A 446 -0.76 10.15 -23.49
N LEU A 447 -0.04 9.92 -22.39
CA LEU A 447 -0.20 8.76 -21.52
C LEU A 447 -0.45 9.18 -20.06
N PRO A 448 -1.26 8.43 -19.30
CA PRO A 448 -1.51 8.71 -17.88
C PRO A 448 -0.29 8.37 -17.00
N GLU A 449 -0.10 9.11 -15.91
CA GLU A 449 0.95 8.88 -14.89
C GLU A 449 0.81 7.49 -14.24
N SER A 450 -0.44 7.04 -14.05
CA SER A 450 -0.81 5.72 -13.53
C SER A 450 -0.49 4.51 -14.45
N SER A 451 0.31 4.70 -15.49
CA SER A 451 0.66 3.66 -16.49
C SER A 451 1.50 2.48 -15.95
N HIS A 452 1.84 2.47 -14.65
CA HIS A 452 2.55 1.38 -13.97
C HIS A 452 1.71 0.10 -13.75
N GLY A 453 0.77 -0.22 -14.65
CA GLY A 453 -0.09 -1.42 -14.55
C GLY A 453 0.69 -2.72 -14.37
N LYS A 454 1.91 -2.79 -14.93
CA LYS A 454 2.85 -3.90 -14.74
C LYS A 454 3.21 -4.11 -13.26
N MET A 455 3.39 -3.05 -12.47
CA MET A 455 3.68 -3.15 -11.04
C MET A 455 2.48 -3.67 -10.25
N ILE A 456 1.26 -3.24 -10.57
CA ILE A 456 0.03 -3.72 -9.90
C ILE A 456 -0.13 -5.24 -10.10
N ILE A 457 0.09 -5.71 -11.33
CA ILE A 457 0.04 -7.14 -11.66
C ILE A 457 1.15 -7.91 -10.92
N LEU A 458 2.36 -7.37 -10.87
CA LEU A 458 3.49 -7.98 -10.14
C LEU A 458 3.19 -8.10 -8.63
N ILE A 459 2.69 -7.03 -8.00
CA ILE A 459 2.33 -7.03 -6.58
C ILE A 459 1.21 -8.05 -6.31
N SER A 460 0.22 -8.14 -7.20
CA SER A 460 -0.89 -9.09 -7.07
C SER A 460 -0.43 -10.54 -7.25
N ALA A 461 0.57 -10.78 -8.11
CA ALA A 461 1.22 -12.09 -8.25
C ALA A 461 1.97 -12.50 -6.97
N ILE A 462 2.73 -11.56 -6.37
CA ILE A 462 3.43 -11.79 -5.10
C ILE A 462 2.42 -12.09 -3.98
N LEU A 463 1.31 -11.35 -3.92
CA LEU A 463 0.25 -11.58 -2.94
C LEU A 463 -0.39 -12.96 -3.12
N GLY A 464 -0.67 -13.36 -4.36
CA GLY A 464 -1.16 -14.71 -4.69
C GLY A 464 -0.18 -15.81 -4.25
N PHE A 465 1.12 -15.60 -4.42
CA PHE A 465 2.14 -16.51 -3.91
C PHE A 465 2.11 -16.61 -2.38
N ILE A 466 2.06 -15.49 -1.66
CA ILE A 466 1.99 -15.47 -0.18
C ILE A 466 0.75 -16.22 0.32
N VAL A 467 -0.42 -15.96 -0.26
CA VAL A 467 -1.67 -16.66 0.09
C VAL A 467 -1.54 -18.17 -0.14
N SER A 468 -0.90 -18.60 -1.23
CA SER A 468 -0.67 -20.02 -1.49
C SER A 468 0.19 -20.68 -0.41
N VAL A 469 1.23 -19.99 0.08
CA VAL A 469 2.10 -20.49 1.14
C VAL A 469 1.31 -20.64 2.44
N PHE A 470 0.45 -19.68 2.79
CA PHE A 470 -0.40 -19.77 3.98
C PHE A 470 -1.41 -20.92 3.90
N ILE A 471 -2.07 -21.11 2.76
CA ILE A 471 -3.00 -22.24 2.53
C ILE A 471 -2.25 -23.57 2.70
N ILE A 472 -1.08 -23.69 2.08
CA ILE A 472 -0.24 -24.89 2.14
C ILE A 472 0.18 -25.18 3.59
N LEU A 473 0.61 -24.16 4.34
CA LEU A 473 0.99 -24.29 5.76
C LEU A 473 -0.20 -24.69 6.63
N GLY A 474 -1.38 -24.11 6.41
CA GLY A 474 -2.61 -24.46 7.14
C GLY A 474 -3.03 -25.91 6.93
N VAL A 475 -2.99 -26.39 5.67
CA VAL A 475 -3.27 -27.79 5.34
C VAL A 475 -2.22 -28.72 5.96
N TRP A 476 -0.94 -28.34 5.95
CA TRP A 476 0.14 -29.11 6.55
C TRP A 476 -0.02 -29.23 8.07
N MET A 477 -0.27 -28.12 8.76
CA MET A 477 -0.43 -28.09 10.22
C MET A 477 -1.62 -28.94 10.70
N SER A 478 -2.64 -29.06 9.85
CA SER A 478 -3.83 -29.88 10.11
C SER A 478 -3.58 -31.39 9.99
N ARG A 479 -2.51 -31.83 9.32
CA ARG A 479 -2.16 -33.26 9.14
C ARG A 479 -1.12 -33.70 10.18
N LYS A 480 -1.58 -34.18 11.35
CA LYS A 480 -0.72 -34.88 12.32
C LYS A 480 -0.67 -36.39 12.00
N ASN A 481 0.45 -36.84 11.43
CA ASN A 481 0.75 -38.27 11.30
C ASN A 481 1.21 -38.85 12.65
N PRO A 482 0.81 -40.08 13.01
CA PRO A 482 1.23 -40.72 14.25
C PRO A 482 2.72 -41.07 14.17
N ASP A 483 3.44 -40.67 15.21
CA ASP A 483 4.81 -41.08 15.49
C ASP A 483 4.76 -42.39 16.30
N PRO A 484 5.66 -43.38 16.09
CA PRO A 484 5.76 -44.55 16.97
C PRO A 484 5.73 -44.20 18.47
N PHE A 485 6.35 -43.08 18.86
CA PHE A 485 6.38 -42.63 20.26
C PHE A 485 4.99 -42.30 20.84
N ILE A 486 4.00 -41.99 19.99
CA ILE A 486 2.63 -41.72 20.45
C ILE A 486 2.00 -42.99 21.05
N MET A 487 2.40 -44.19 20.62
CA MET A 487 1.91 -45.44 21.22
C MET A 487 2.30 -45.56 22.68
N GLU A 488 3.56 -45.25 22.99
CA GLU A 488 4.09 -45.35 24.34
C GLU A 488 3.63 -44.18 25.22
N GLU A 489 3.74 -42.94 24.72
CA GLU A 489 3.45 -41.73 25.52
C GLU A 489 1.96 -41.51 25.79
N ARG A 490 1.09 -41.82 24.81
CA ARG A 490 -0.35 -41.50 24.89
C ARG A 490 -1.21 -42.71 25.20
N PHE A 491 -0.86 -43.88 24.68
CA PHE A 491 -1.70 -45.07 24.80
C PHE A 491 -1.18 -46.09 25.81
N GLU A 492 0.04 -45.89 26.32
CA GLU A 492 0.73 -46.80 27.25
C GLU A 492 0.91 -48.21 26.66
N ILE A 493 0.99 -48.30 25.33
CA ILE A 493 1.22 -49.56 24.61
C ILE A 493 2.68 -49.58 24.14
N PRO A 494 3.50 -50.55 24.56
CA PRO A 494 4.90 -50.62 24.15
C PRO A 494 5.00 -50.90 22.65
N VAL A 495 5.99 -50.28 21.97
CA VAL A 495 6.26 -50.59 20.57
C VAL A 495 7.19 -51.80 20.49
N PHE A 496 6.67 -52.94 20.04
CA PHE A 496 7.41 -54.19 19.96
C PHE A 496 8.45 -54.20 18.83
N ALA A 497 8.07 -53.65 17.68
CA ALA A 497 8.92 -53.61 16.50
C ALA A 497 8.51 -52.48 15.56
N ILE A 498 9.49 -51.95 14.84
CA ILE A 498 9.29 -51.00 13.77
C ILE A 498 9.73 -51.67 12.46
N ILE A 499 8.77 -51.92 11.57
CA ILE A 499 9.02 -52.51 10.26
C ILE A 499 9.18 -51.39 9.25
N ARG A 500 10.40 -51.21 8.73
CA ARG A 500 10.70 -50.16 7.74
C ARG A 500 10.08 -50.48 6.39
N TYR A 501 9.80 -49.42 5.63
CA TYR A 501 9.24 -49.55 4.30
C TYR A 501 10.14 -50.36 3.38
N VAL A 502 9.60 -51.45 2.85
CA VAL A 502 10.23 -52.28 1.84
C VAL A 502 9.77 -51.83 0.47
N LYS A 503 10.71 -51.35 -0.36
CA LYS A 503 10.41 -51.01 -1.75
C LYS A 503 10.27 -52.29 -2.56
N TYR A 504 9.02 -52.68 -2.85
CA TYR A 504 8.71 -53.76 -3.77
C TYR A 504 9.29 -53.43 -5.16
N LYS A 505 10.28 -54.20 -5.64
CA LYS A 505 10.89 -54.01 -6.97
C LYS A 505 10.27 -55.01 -7.94
N ASN A 506 9.42 -54.49 -8.83
CA ASN A 506 8.82 -55.15 -10.00
C ASN A 506 7.90 -56.35 -9.72
N LYS A 507 6.64 -56.24 -10.17
CA LYS A 507 5.80 -57.42 -10.44
C LYS A 507 6.52 -58.28 -11.49
N ILE A 508 7.14 -59.38 -11.09
CA ILE A 508 7.65 -60.38 -12.04
C ILE A 508 6.42 -61.10 -12.61
N LYS A 509 6.05 -60.83 -13.86
CA LYS A 509 4.90 -61.49 -14.52
C LYS A 509 5.11 -63.01 -14.54
N GLY A 510 4.11 -63.78 -14.10
CA GLY A 510 4.10 -65.25 -14.16
C GLY A 510 4.29 -65.97 -12.83
N LEU A 511 4.74 -65.29 -11.77
CA LEU A 511 4.79 -65.85 -10.41
C LEU A 511 3.48 -65.55 -9.66
N THR A 512 2.98 -66.52 -8.90
CA THR A 512 1.93 -66.23 -7.91
C THR A 512 2.49 -65.25 -6.87
N PHE A 513 1.67 -64.36 -6.34
CA PHE A 513 2.10 -63.35 -5.35
C PHE A 513 2.80 -63.98 -4.12
N LYS A 514 2.45 -65.23 -3.80
CA LYS A 514 3.08 -66.13 -2.81
C LYS A 514 4.57 -66.40 -3.09
N GLU A 515 4.97 -66.51 -4.35
CA GLU A 515 6.36 -66.73 -4.78
C GLU A 515 7.14 -65.42 -4.85
N GLN A 516 6.48 -64.30 -5.16
CA GLN A 516 7.09 -62.96 -5.13
C GLN A 516 7.45 -62.50 -3.70
N LEU A 517 6.61 -62.81 -2.70
CA LEU A 517 6.92 -62.48 -1.30
C LEU A 517 8.07 -63.29 -0.70
N LYS A 518 8.27 -64.54 -1.17
CA LYS A 518 9.45 -65.35 -0.83
C LYS A 518 10.75 -64.69 -1.33
N LEU A 519 10.71 -63.93 -2.42
CA LEU A 519 11.88 -63.21 -2.97
C LEU A 519 12.13 -61.85 -2.29
N ASP A 520 11.09 -61.02 -2.11
CA ASP A 520 11.28 -59.62 -1.72
C ASP A 520 11.58 -59.40 -0.23
N SER A 521 11.08 -60.26 0.66
CA SER A 521 11.41 -60.23 2.10
C SER A 521 12.88 -60.57 2.38
N VAL A 522 13.52 -61.29 1.45
CA VAL A 522 14.92 -61.72 1.53
C VAL A 522 15.88 -60.63 1.03
N HIS A 523 15.43 -59.68 0.19
CA HIS A 523 16.32 -58.78 -0.56
C HIS A 523 16.56 -57.40 0.07
N SER A 524 15.80 -56.99 1.07
CA SER A 524 16.11 -55.77 1.84
C SER A 524 16.80 -56.13 3.17
N VAL A 525 18.11 -55.87 3.25
CA VAL A 525 18.94 -56.10 4.45
C VAL A 525 18.28 -55.52 5.71
N GLN A 526 17.64 -54.37 5.55
CA GLN A 526 16.98 -53.62 6.62
C GLN A 526 15.68 -54.29 7.11
N ALA A 527 14.82 -54.79 6.23
CA ALA A 527 13.58 -55.46 6.67
C ALA A 527 13.87 -56.84 7.25
N ASN A 528 14.88 -57.55 6.70
CA ASN A 528 15.34 -58.81 7.25
C ASN A 528 15.82 -58.65 8.70
N ARG A 529 16.57 -57.57 8.99
CA ARG A 529 16.94 -57.20 10.36
C ARG A 529 15.70 -56.94 11.24
N ASP A 530 14.73 -56.17 10.74
CA ASP A 530 13.53 -55.80 11.51
C ASP A 530 12.67 -57.05 11.84
N PHE A 531 12.49 -57.96 10.88
CA PHE A 531 11.79 -59.23 11.10
C PHE A 531 12.58 -60.22 11.97
N LYS A 532 13.91 -60.22 11.90
CA LYS A 532 14.75 -61.00 12.84
C LYS A 532 14.57 -60.52 14.28
N ILE A 533 14.52 -59.21 14.50
CA ILE A 533 14.27 -58.63 15.84
C ILE A 533 12.86 -59.02 16.33
N LEU A 534 11.86 -58.86 15.48
CA LEU A 534 10.47 -59.23 15.79
C LEU A 534 10.34 -60.73 16.14
N THR A 535 10.95 -61.61 15.36
CA THR A 535 10.88 -63.06 15.60
C THR A 535 11.71 -63.51 16.80
N ALA A 536 12.86 -62.88 17.07
CA ALA A 536 13.61 -63.12 18.29
C ALA A 536 12.82 -62.74 19.55
N GLY A 537 12.09 -61.62 19.52
CA GLY A 537 11.20 -61.22 20.61
C GLY A 537 10.08 -62.24 20.85
N ILE A 538 9.43 -62.71 19.78
CA ILE A 538 8.39 -63.74 19.86
C ILE A 538 8.94 -65.05 20.45
N LEU A 539 10.13 -65.48 20.02
CA LEU A 539 10.80 -66.67 20.56
C LEU A 539 11.14 -66.51 22.05
N ALA A 540 11.57 -65.33 22.49
CA ALA A 540 11.82 -65.06 23.90
C ALA A 540 10.51 -65.16 24.72
N SER A 541 9.39 -64.72 24.16
CA SER A 541 8.05 -64.81 24.78
C SER A 541 7.44 -66.21 24.73
N ARG A 542 8.05 -67.17 24.01
CA ARG A 542 7.54 -68.55 23.87
C ARG A 542 7.37 -69.28 25.20
N LYS A 543 8.17 -68.92 26.22
CA LYS A 543 8.03 -69.48 27.58
C LYS A 543 6.67 -69.17 28.22
N ASN A 544 6.03 -68.08 27.78
CA ASN A 544 4.79 -67.57 28.37
C ASN A 544 3.57 -67.86 27.50
N SER A 545 3.71 -67.90 26.17
CA SER A 545 2.61 -68.27 25.27
C SER A 545 3.12 -68.91 23.98
N ARG A 546 2.35 -69.87 23.47
CA ARG A 546 2.57 -70.52 22.17
C ARG A 546 1.82 -69.84 21.03
N ILE A 547 0.79 -69.06 21.36
CA ILE A 547 -0.15 -68.48 20.40
C ILE A 547 0.10 -66.98 20.33
N PHE A 548 0.22 -66.40 19.14
CA PHE A 548 0.40 -64.95 18.95
C PHE A 548 -0.60 -64.44 17.93
N GLN A 549 -1.27 -63.34 18.25
CA GLN A 549 -2.33 -62.79 17.41
C GLN A 549 -1.91 -61.44 16.84
N PHE A 550 -2.13 -61.26 15.53
CA PHE A 550 -1.90 -60.02 14.81
C PHE A 550 -3.23 -59.48 14.30
N PHE A 551 -3.47 -58.20 14.52
CA PHE A 551 -4.66 -57.52 14.01
C PHE A 551 -4.32 -56.06 13.70
N SER A 552 -5.14 -55.44 12.87
CA SER A 552 -4.99 -54.03 12.50
C SER A 552 -6.25 -53.24 12.81
N THR A 553 -6.11 -51.92 12.92
CA THR A 553 -7.27 -51.04 13.12
C THR A 553 -7.97 -50.69 11.81
N TRP A 554 -7.24 -50.70 10.69
CA TRP A 554 -7.75 -50.32 9.38
C TRP A 554 -7.17 -51.22 8.29
N ALA A 555 -7.93 -51.42 7.21
CA ALA A 555 -7.45 -52.10 6.01
C ALA A 555 -6.18 -51.45 5.45
N GLY A 556 -5.24 -52.27 4.94
CA GLY A 556 -4.01 -51.77 4.33
C GLY A 556 -2.88 -51.38 5.29
N GLN A 557 -3.01 -51.68 6.60
CA GLN A 557 -1.92 -51.48 7.59
C GLN A 557 -0.86 -52.60 7.55
N GLY A 558 -1.14 -53.69 6.84
CA GLY A 558 -0.20 -54.78 6.58
C GLY A 558 -0.16 -55.85 7.67
N SER A 559 -1.30 -56.16 8.31
CA SER A 559 -1.36 -57.24 9.31
C SER A 559 -0.98 -58.59 8.74
N THR A 560 -1.62 -58.97 7.64
CA THR A 560 -1.32 -60.20 6.90
C THR A 560 0.13 -60.25 6.40
N PHE A 561 0.66 -59.11 5.97
CA PHE A 561 2.06 -59.01 5.55
C PHE A 561 3.01 -59.32 6.72
N ILE A 562 2.78 -58.74 7.89
CA ILE A 562 3.62 -58.97 9.07
C ILE A 562 3.46 -60.40 9.58
N ALA A 563 2.22 -60.89 9.71
CA ALA A 563 1.92 -62.23 10.20
C ALA A 563 2.58 -63.30 9.32
N PHE A 564 2.44 -63.19 7.99
CA PHE A 564 3.05 -64.12 7.05
C PHE A 564 4.58 -64.11 7.10
N ASN A 565 5.20 -62.92 7.05
CA ASN A 565 6.65 -62.82 7.09
C ASN A 565 7.20 -63.30 8.43
N CYS A 566 6.53 -62.97 9.53
CA CYS A 566 6.86 -63.51 10.85
C CYS A 566 6.86 -65.05 10.84
N ALA A 567 5.79 -65.66 10.34
CA ALA A 567 5.67 -67.12 10.21
C ALA A 567 6.81 -67.72 9.38
N PHE A 568 7.12 -67.08 8.25
CA PHE A 568 8.18 -67.50 7.36
C PHE A 568 9.56 -67.44 8.04
N PHE A 569 9.89 -66.34 8.71
CA PHE A 569 11.17 -66.18 9.41
C PHE A 569 11.33 -67.15 10.60
N LEU A 570 10.25 -67.45 11.33
CA LEU A 570 10.26 -68.46 12.39
C LEU A 570 10.48 -69.87 11.83
N SER A 571 9.84 -70.21 10.71
CA SER A 571 10.03 -71.51 10.05
C SER A 571 11.47 -71.74 9.56
N LYS A 572 12.15 -70.65 9.14
CA LYS A 572 13.57 -70.65 8.76
C LYS A 572 14.50 -70.87 9.97
N GLN A 573 14.04 -70.57 11.18
CA GLN A 573 14.73 -70.84 12.45
C GLN A 573 14.35 -72.22 13.02
N GLN A 574 13.97 -73.15 12.14
CA GLN A 574 13.61 -74.55 12.46
C GLN A 574 12.44 -74.71 13.44
N GLN A 575 11.60 -73.69 13.62
CA GLN A 575 10.37 -73.81 14.41
C GLN A 575 9.24 -74.36 13.54
N LYS A 576 8.45 -75.31 14.05
CA LYS A 576 7.19 -75.73 13.42
C LYS A 576 6.12 -74.69 13.68
N VAL A 577 5.75 -73.94 12.66
CA VAL A 577 4.81 -72.83 12.75
C VAL A 577 3.50 -73.16 12.04
N LEU A 578 2.39 -72.89 12.72
CA LEU A 578 1.05 -72.86 12.13
C LEU A 578 0.59 -71.40 12.00
N LEU A 579 0.21 -70.96 10.80
CA LEU A 579 -0.39 -69.65 10.57
C LEU A 579 -1.87 -69.81 10.20
N ILE A 580 -2.76 -69.30 11.03
CA ILE A 580 -4.21 -69.25 10.79
C ILE A 580 -4.53 -67.84 10.28
N THR A 581 -5.13 -67.72 9.10
CA THR A 581 -5.51 -66.42 8.52
C THR A 581 -7.01 -66.35 8.33
N VAL A 582 -7.64 -65.32 8.88
CA VAL A 582 -9.08 -65.06 8.74
C VAL A 582 -9.29 -63.84 7.87
N GLY A 583 -10.09 -63.96 6.81
CA GLY A 583 -10.59 -62.78 6.11
C GLY A 583 -11.34 -63.09 4.82
N THR A 584 -11.66 -62.04 4.07
CA THR A 584 -12.58 -62.10 2.91
C THR A 584 -11.91 -62.67 1.66
N GLU A 585 -12.72 -63.02 0.64
CA GLU A 585 -12.29 -63.67 -0.60
C GLU A 585 -11.18 -62.94 -1.39
N ASP A 586 -10.96 -61.64 -1.11
CA ASP A 586 -9.89 -60.82 -1.71
C ASP A 586 -8.54 -60.89 -0.96
N ASN A 587 -8.39 -61.78 0.02
CA ASN A 587 -7.16 -61.88 0.81
C ASN A 587 -6.01 -62.59 0.08
N PHE A 588 -4.81 -62.25 0.53
CA PHE A 588 -3.46 -62.68 0.09
C PHE A 588 -3.25 -64.16 -0.29
N PHE A 589 -4.14 -65.06 0.14
CA PHE A 589 -4.02 -66.52 0.06
C PHE A 589 -5.11 -67.22 -0.75
N THR A 590 -6.10 -66.51 -1.29
CA THR A 590 -7.19 -67.15 -2.03
C THR A 590 -6.78 -67.52 -3.46
N ASN A 591 -6.97 -68.79 -3.81
CA ASN A 591 -7.25 -69.18 -5.19
C ASN A 591 -8.78 -69.09 -5.41
N LYS A 592 -9.24 -68.94 -6.66
CA LYS A 592 -10.61 -68.56 -7.05
C LYS A 592 -11.79 -69.46 -6.56
N ASN A 593 -11.57 -70.41 -5.65
CA ASN A 593 -12.54 -71.45 -5.29
C ASN A 593 -13.16 -71.33 -3.88
N GLY A 594 -12.77 -70.33 -3.07
CA GLY A 594 -13.55 -69.87 -1.89
C GLY A 594 -13.76 -70.85 -0.71
N LYS A 595 -13.00 -71.96 -0.63
CA LYS A 595 -13.11 -72.96 0.46
C LYS A 595 -11.98 -72.84 1.49
N ASP A 596 -12.24 -73.28 2.72
CA ASP A 596 -11.23 -73.46 3.77
C ASP A 596 -10.15 -74.44 3.25
N GLU A 597 -8.89 -73.99 3.17
CA GLU A 597 -7.80 -74.76 2.55
C GLU A 597 -6.53 -74.71 3.42
N GLU A 598 -5.92 -75.87 3.63
CA GLU A 598 -4.62 -76.03 4.30
C GLU A 598 -3.50 -76.08 3.26
N TYR A 599 -2.45 -75.28 3.47
CA TYR A 599 -1.30 -75.21 2.59
C TYR A 599 0.00 -75.44 3.36
N LEU A 600 0.84 -76.33 2.85
CA LEU A 600 2.22 -76.48 3.30
C LEU A 600 3.14 -75.54 2.50
N ILE A 601 3.79 -74.58 3.17
CA ILE A 601 4.67 -73.60 2.49
C ILE A 601 6.13 -74.07 2.46
N ASN A 602 6.56 -74.74 3.53
CA ASN A 602 7.80 -75.49 3.67
C ASN A 602 7.59 -76.56 4.76
N SER A 603 8.60 -77.40 5.03
CA SER A 603 8.51 -78.50 6.01
C SER A 603 8.14 -78.07 7.44
N ASN A 604 8.27 -76.78 7.75
CA ASN A 604 8.10 -76.21 9.08
C ASN A 604 7.03 -75.09 9.13
N LEU A 605 6.30 -74.83 8.04
CA LEU A 605 5.28 -73.77 7.97
C LEU A 605 4.01 -74.30 7.30
N HIS A 606 2.99 -74.47 8.13
CA HIS A 606 1.64 -74.83 7.71
C HIS A 606 0.76 -73.58 7.80
N THR A 607 -0.10 -73.37 6.82
CA THR A 607 -1.01 -72.21 6.81
C THR A 607 -2.43 -72.67 6.54
N ILE A 608 -3.37 -72.25 7.39
CA ILE A 608 -4.79 -72.51 7.24
C ILE A 608 -5.49 -71.18 6.96
N TRP A 609 -6.30 -71.16 5.90
CA TRP A 609 -7.14 -70.02 5.58
C TRP A 609 -8.60 -70.33 5.93
N LEU A 610 -9.25 -69.39 6.60
CA LEU A 610 -10.66 -69.46 6.98
C LEU A 610 -11.43 -68.32 6.30
N ASN A 611 -12.49 -68.68 5.57
CA ASN A 611 -13.33 -67.69 4.90
C ASN A 611 -14.15 -66.90 5.93
N TYR A 612 -14.09 -65.57 5.83
CA TYR A 612 -14.81 -64.63 6.70
C TYR A 612 -16.33 -64.58 6.43
N ASN A 613 -16.86 -65.22 5.38
CA ASN A 613 -18.30 -65.28 5.12
C ASN A 613 -19.08 -66.15 6.14
N ASP A 614 -18.41 -66.93 6.99
CA ASP A 614 -19.03 -67.73 8.04
C ASP A 614 -19.40 -66.88 9.28
N ASN A 615 -20.38 -67.31 10.07
CA ASN A 615 -20.80 -66.60 11.29
C ASN A 615 -19.62 -66.49 12.30
N ALA A 616 -19.47 -65.36 13.00
CA ALA A 616 -18.36 -65.13 13.93
C ALA A 616 -18.19 -66.22 15.00
N PHE A 617 -19.31 -66.79 15.47
CA PHE A 617 -19.31 -67.92 16.41
C PHE A 617 -18.76 -69.22 15.79
N GLU A 618 -19.04 -69.45 14.52
CA GLU A 618 -18.56 -70.61 13.76
C GLU A 618 -17.06 -70.51 13.51
N ILE A 619 -16.59 -69.34 13.06
CA ILE A 619 -15.15 -69.05 12.91
C ILE A 619 -14.43 -69.22 14.25
N LYS A 620 -15.02 -68.74 15.35
CA LYS A 620 -14.45 -68.91 16.69
C LYS A 620 -14.27 -70.38 17.05
N THR A 621 -15.31 -71.19 16.81
CA THR A 621 -15.30 -72.62 17.10
C THR A 621 -14.28 -73.36 16.25
N LYS A 622 -14.22 -73.05 14.93
CA LYS A 622 -13.23 -73.63 14.00
C LYS A 622 -11.80 -73.31 14.44
N ILE A 623 -11.52 -72.04 14.79
CA ILE A 623 -10.19 -71.65 15.26
C ILE A 623 -9.82 -72.37 16.56
N GLN A 624 -10.76 -72.50 17.50
CA GLN A 624 -10.51 -73.24 18.74
C GLN A 624 -10.17 -74.70 18.46
N GLN A 625 -10.93 -75.39 17.60
CA GLN A 625 -10.64 -76.77 17.20
C GLN A 625 -9.26 -76.92 16.57
N ILE A 626 -8.86 -75.96 15.71
CA ILE A 626 -7.53 -75.96 15.10
C ILE A 626 -6.44 -75.72 16.16
N ILE A 627 -6.68 -74.82 17.11
CA ILE A 627 -5.74 -74.55 18.21
C ILE A 627 -5.57 -75.81 19.06
N ASP A 628 -6.66 -76.49 19.42
CA ASP A 628 -6.64 -77.72 20.23
C ASP A 628 -5.91 -78.85 19.47
N ALA A 629 -6.08 -78.94 18.15
CA ALA A 629 -5.38 -79.90 17.30
C ALA A 629 -3.92 -79.53 16.97
N SER A 630 -3.45 -78.35 17.39
CA SER A 630 -2.14 -77.81 16.98
C SER A 630 -0.98 -78.14 17.95
N GLU A 631 -1.12 -79.12 18.84
CA GLU A 631 -0.08 -79.47 19.84
C GLU A 631 1.30 -79.79 19.23
N SER A 632 1.34 -80.30 17.98
CA SER A 632 2.57 -80.62 17.26
C SER A 632 3.37 -79.41 16.76
N TYR A 633 2.82 -78.20 16.86
CA TYR A 633 3.45 -76.96 16.39
C TYR A 633 4.10 -76.20 17.54
N ASP A 634 5.32 -75.73 17.30
CA ASP A 634 6.09 -74.92 18.25
C ASP A 634 5.46 -73.55 18.52
N ILE A 635 4.83 -72.96 17.50
CA ILE A 635 4.23 -71.62 17.53
C ILE A 635 2.98 -71.60 16.65
N VAL A 636 1.91 -70.97 17.14
CA VAL A 636 0.69 -70.69 16.36
C VAL A 636 0.55 -69.18 16.20
N LEU A 637 0.44 -68.71 14.96
CA LEU A 637 0.20 -67.31 14.62
C LEU A 637 -1.21 -67.17 14.06
N ILE A 638 -1.95 -66.16 14.50
CA ILE A 638 -3.31 -65.90 14.04
C ILE A 638 -3.36 -64.49 13.44
N ASP A 639 -3.65 -64.37 12.14
CA ASP A 639 -3.93 -63.10 11.47
C ASP A 639 -5.45 -62.87 11.47
N LEU A 640 -5.88 -61.83 12.18
CA LEU A 640 -7.27 -61.43 12.31
C LEU A 640 -7.59 -60.26 11.36
N PRO A 641 -8.85 -60.15 10.90
CA PRO A 641 -9.28 -59.01 10.11
C PRO A 641 -9.17 -57.70 10.89
N ASN A 642 -9.21 -56.59 10.16
CA ASN A 642 -9.13 -55.28 10.80
C ASN A 642 -10.40 -54.99 11.63
N ILE A 643 -10.22 -54.32 12.77
CA ILE A 643 -11.29 -54.07 13.75
C ILE A 643 -12.49 -53.30 13.17
N TYR A 644 -12.25 -52.44 12.17
CA TYR A 644 -13.32 -51.68 11.53
C TYR A 644 -14.18 -52.50 10.56
N LEU A 645 -13.66 -53.63 10.05
CA LEU A 645 -14.42 -54.51 9.17
C LEU A 645 -15.53 -55.21 9.98
N ASP A 646 -15.21 -55.69 11.18
CA ASP A 646 -16.17 -56.31 12.08
C ASP A 646 -15.68 -56.30 13.53
N ALA A 647 -16.25 -55.38 14.31
CA ALA A 647 -15.91 -55.22 15.71
C ALA A 647 -16.33 -56.43 16.55
N VAL A 648 -17.39 -57.17 16.17
CA VAL A 648 -17.89 -58.32 16.94
C VAL A 648 -16.96 -59.51 16.74
N LEU A 649 -16.50 -59.74 15.51
CA LEU A 649 -15.55 -60.80 15.20
C LEU A 649 -14.14 -60.48 15.75
N ALA A 650 -13.68 -59.24 15.57
CA ALA A 650 -12.39 -58.83 16.13
C ALA A 650 -12.37 -58.91 17.67
N THR A 651 -13.49 -58.63 18.37
CA THR A 651 -13.58 -58.70 19.83
C THR A 651 -13.79 -60.11 20.39
N SER A 652 -14.33 -61.04 19.60
CA SER A 652 -14.67 -62.40 20.05
C SER A 652 -13.60 -63.47 19.75
N LEU A 653 -12.63 -63.18 18.88
CA LEU A 653 -11.57 -64.09 18.41
C LEU A 653 -10.20 -63.88 19.10
N PHE A 654 -10.19 -63.57 20.39
CA PHE A 654 -8.94 -63.50 21.16
C PHE A 654 -8.66 -64.80 21.90
N PHE A 655 -7.66 -65.54 21.40
CA PHE A 655 -7.26 -66.86 21.89
C PHE A 655 -5.88 -66.85 22.58
N SER A 656 -5.28 -65.67 22.74
CA SER A 656 -3.97 -65.51 23.37
C SER A 656 -3.90 -64.26 24.23
N ASP A 657 -2.99 -64.30 25.21
CA ASP A 657 -2.54 -63.16 26.01
C ASP A 657 -1.51 -62.28 25.26
N TYR A 658 -0.96 -62.76 24.13
CA TYR A 658 -0.04 -62.00 23.27
C TYR A 658 -0.75 -61.51 22.01
N ARG A 659 -1.10 -60.22 22.03
CA ARG A 659 -1.91 -59.53 21.03
C ARG A 659 -1.15 -58.33 20.49
N PHE A 660 -0.75 -58.41 19.22
CA PHE A 660 0.00 -57.38 18.52
C PHE A 660 -0.91 -56.50 17.66
N LEU A 661 -0.99 -55.21 18.01
CA LEU A 661 -1.68 -54.23 17.19
C LEU A 661 -0.76 -53.67 16.11
N ILE A 662 -1.16 -53.84 14.85
CA ILE A 662 -0.41 -53.33 13.71
C ILE A 662 -0.95 -51.96 13.32
N THR A 663 -0.06 -50.97 13.26
CA THR A 663 -0.39 -49.58 12.91
C THR A 663 0.52 -49.06 11.80
N SER A 664 0.19 -47.89 11.25
CA SER A 664 1.01 -47.23 10.22
C SER A 664 1.02 -45.70 10.40
N PRO A 665 2.04 -44.99 9.90
CA PRO A 665 2.15 -43.53 10.00
C PRO A 665 1.09 -42.76 9.20
N TYR A 666 0.24 -43.45 8.43
CA TYR A 666 -0.82 -42.86 7.61
C TYR A 666 -2.18 -42.85 8.32
N GLN A 667 -2.30 -43.53 9.45
CA GLN A 667 -3.52 -43.50 10.24
C GLN A 667 -3.60 -42.16 10.98
N GLY A 668 -4.63 -41.34 10.79
CA GLY A 668 -4.76 -40.12 11.59
C GLY A 668 -4.80 -40.44 13.10
N VAL A 669 -4.12 -39.64 13.94
CA VAL A 669 -4.06 -39.86 15.40
C VAL A 669 -5.46 -40.02 16.02
N ARG A 670 -6.46 -39.28 15.51
CA ARG A 670 -7.85 -39.40 15.95
C ARG A 670 -8.46 -40.79 15.70
N ALA A 671 -8.26 -41.36 14.51
CA ALA A 671 -8.78 -42.68 14.15
C ALA A 671 -8.13 -43.77 15.01
N LEU A 672 -6.83 -43.64 15.28
CA LEU A 672 -6.10 -44.52 16.18
C LEU A 672 -6.62 -44.44 17.61
N THR A 673 -6.83 -43.22 18.14
CA THR A 673 -7.42 -43.02 19.47
C THR A 673 -8.79 -43.69 19.60
N MET A 674 -9.66 -43.53 18.60
CA MET A 674 -10.99 -44.16 18.62
C MET A 674 -10.91 -45.69 18.62
N SER A 675 -10.00 -46.25 17.82
CA SER A 675 -9.84 -47.71 17.72
C SER A 675 -9.32 -48.32 19.02
N ILE A 676 -8.31 -47.72 19.64
CA ILE A 676 -7.77 -48.18 20.93
C ILE A 676 -8.83 -48.04 22.03
N ARG A 677 -9.63 -46.96 22.01
CA ARG A 677 -10.73 -46.78 22.96
C ARG A 677 -11.77 -47.89 22.84
N LEU A 678 -12.13 -48.28 21.61
CA LEU A 678 -13.08 -49.37 21.36
C LEU A 678 -12.58 -50.72 21.91
N LEU A 679 -11.28 -51.00 21.81
CA LEU A 679 -10.68 -52.20 22.39
C LEU A 679 -10.69 -52.16 23.93
N LYS A 680 -10.31 -51.03 24.53
CA LYS A 680 -10.33 -50.85 25.99
C LYS A 680 -11.74 -50.99 26.58
N VAL A 681 -12.77 -50.48 25.90
CA VAL A 681 -14.18 -50.62 26.34
C VAL A 681 -14.64 -52.08 26.38
N ASN A 682 -14.09 -52.93 25.51
CA ASN A 682 -14.42 -54.35 25.42
C ASN A 682 -13.44 -55.24 26.24
N ASN A 683 -12.68 -54.66 27.18
CA ASN A 683 -11.69 -55.36 28.02
C ASN A 683 -10.62 -56.15 27.22
N ILE A 684 -10.25 -55.64 26.04
CA ILE A 684 -9.18 -56.24 25.23
C ILE A 684 -7.89 -55.47 25.49
N GLU A 685 -6.99 -56.11 26.24
CA GLU A 685 -5.64 -55.61 26.44
C GLU A 685 -4.78 -55.89 25.21
N ILE A 686 -3.97 -54.90 24.82
CA ILE A 686 -3.03 -54.97 23.71
C ILE A 686 -1.65 -55.13 24.32
N THR A 687 -0.98 -56.24 24.04
CA THR A 687 0.34 -56.54 24.62
C THR A 687 1.39 -55.57 24.09
N ALA A 688 1.39 -55.33 22.78
CA ALA A 688 2.32 -54.38 22.15
C ALA A 688 1.85 -53.95 20.75
N ALA A 689 2.40 -52.84 20.26
CA ALA A 689 2.16 -52.34 18.92
C ALA A 689 3.33 -52.66 17.98
N ILE A 690 3.04 -53.00 16.73
CA ILE A 690 4.02 -53.11 15.65
C ILE A 690 3.77 -51.98 14.67
N PHE A 691 4.78 -51.13 14.48
CA PHE A 691 4.68 -49.96 13.63
C PHE A 691 5.18 -50.27 12.21
N ASN A 692 4.26 -50.37 11.25
CA ASN A 692 4.56 -50.74 9.87
C ASN A 692 4.60 -49.52 8.93
N TYR A 693 5.74 -49.27 8.30
CA TYR A 693 5.89 -48.20 7.32
C TYR A 693 5.50 -48.69 5.92
N THR A 694 4.31 -48.32 5.46
CA THR A 694 3.77 -48.77 4.15
C THR A 694 4.18 -47.90 2.95
N LYS A 695 4.85 -46.75 3.16
CA LYS A 695 5.55 -45.99 2.11
C LYS A 695 6.85 -45.36 2.63
N LYS A 696 7.73 -44.99 1.70
CA LYS A 696 9.05 -44.39 2.02
C LYS A 696 8.87 -43.04 2.73
N LEU A 697 9.26 -42.98 4.01
CA LEU A 697 9.39 -41.75 4.78
C LEU A 697 10.88 -41.41 4.97
N ILE A 698 11.22 -40.13 4.89
CA ILE A 698 12.56 -39.63 5.22
C ILE A 698 12.63 -39.56 6.75
N ILE A 699 13.02 -40.66 7.37
CA ILE A 699 13.15 -40.77 8.83
C ILE A 699 14.59 -40.41 9.18
N HIS A 700 14.89 -39.12 9.37
CA HIS A 700 16.24 -38.70 9.78
C HIS A 700 16.41 -38.56 11.30
N ASP A 701 15.33 -38.48 12.08
CA ASP A 701 15.38 -38.06 13.50
C ASP A 701 14.92 -39.10 14.54
N ILE A 702 14.36 -40.24 14.15
CA ILE A 702 13.86 -41.22 15.14
C ILE A 702 15.02 -41.99 15.81
N TYR A 703 16.17 -42.09 15.13
CA TYR A 703 17.29 -42.94 15.57
C TYR A 703 18.36 -42.25 16.44
N SER A 704 18.31 -40.94 16.65
CA SER A 704 19.28 -40.26 17.55
C SER A 704 18.90 -40.33 19.03
N LYS A 705 17.77 -40.96 19.38
CA LYS A 705 17.25 -41.03 20.75
C LYS A 705 16.98 -42.44 21.30
N VAL A 706 17.14 -43.48 20.48
CA VAL A 706 16.84 -44.87 20.85
C VAL A 706 18.10 -45.77 20.85
N LEU A 707 19.26 -45.18 20.55
CA LEU A 707 20.58 -45.65 20.97
C LEU A 707 21.08 -44.67 22.04
#